data_AF-A0A9Q0RZJ3-F1
#
_entry.id   AF-A0A9Q0RZJ3-F1
#
_cell.length_a   1.000
_cell.length_b   1.000
_cell.length_c   1.000
_cell.angle_alpha   90.00
_cell.angle_beta   90.00
_cell.angle_gamma   90.00
#
_symmetry.space_group_name_H-M   'P 1'
#
loop_
_entity.id
_entity.type
_entity.pdbx_description
1 polymer ?
#
loop_
_entity_poly.entity_id
_entity_poly.type
_entity_poly.pdbx_seq_one_letter_code
_entity_poly.pdbx_strand_id
1 'polypeptide(L)'
;MESRLPKRRIAVGATDRARRLAANEIKFGLEFPRVPLSLVNEDNPPVYQSMRSRATSPDIRSHTNTDRHLLRRSQSSGDLRHQKLNLLKRGAAATVESIPAKLTKVNATKPPITGGFTVPKPIANSVASKSAVSSIKVTNSANSSKSSTMASSSAKTSSNVKKIAKAPSVVAHKVAVKRIPAYDYKARFNDLSEKHKILKEKYGEIESQAENALRMQQQLTQYEEQTTEMRSELDFLQDELAAERARNQEHEQSIQRQKEQIDSLESETKILKSNLEALTKENQILRPALDRLEITHKSVVSENAELKNQMAKSEELLFQSNMARKQIHNDLLDLKGNIRVFCRVRPQLDFEKNRAMCNWQYMDETSLEISTVDGGKRLRHDFSFDQVFHPQSTQTDIFELVSPLIQSAFDGYNVCIFAYGQTGSGKTFTMEGTPSQTGIIPNTVDLLFTSVQNYKLSGWSYNISVTFLEIYNEVLYDLLSNEQKDLEIRMVNPKTPHEITVSNLTEFSVDSADDLRELIEVAHSHRATAATAGNERSSRSHAVTQIKLTGTHYGRGEKSVGKINLIDLAGSESPKTSNRMDETKNINRSLSELTNVIMALLNQNDHVPYRNSKLTHLLMPSLGGNSKTLMFINVAPFDDCFKESVKSLRFAANVNACKLNKVHYNRMSDTEDDSSVSDNSWPVNETWLIGILTENHKCSEADIKILNFEVKTACQNGVSNLSDLLAVSVKYEYENAAKSKDLIIKLLPHDPFSRFFVTEAQFDLREIKFYTNILPQLIEFQKKHLKPNAEAMVISVPTCFHTQYTAGNLHTNDDDMSPIEPPESILVLEDLRPIGYRSAHFKKGLSLIEAEAAVTTIAVVHALSLGMKIKEKVNLNERYPFLFQTSKATESYQQLVEQGLPQLSKFLERKGGHERELNALTAIRPKTRSIIENLLQPVEPMGLITHTDFWCNNLLLRETIDQTRKDNCIILDWQMVTYSRPTNDIALLIISSLPSKIRRENTGKLLNLYFTSLKINLEKISVDLEVDLNYSLHKLEQDYKKSQLLALLLCIGSVDIALGNRDAEQRFLDVLQDLYEEGILNTSEISI
;
A
#
# COMPACT_ATOMS: atom_id res chain seq x y z
N MET A 1 4.47 7.09 -85.10
CA MET A 1 5.02 5.76 -85.46
C MET A 1 5.34 5.06 -84.14
N GLU A 2 4.61 4.00 -83.79
CA GLU A 2 4.81 2.60 -84.21
C GLU A 2 5.90 1.88 -83.39
N SER A 3 5.76 0.61 -82.98
CA SER A 3 4.53 -0.21 -82.88
C SER A 3 4.74 -1.44 -81.97
N ARG A 4 3.64 -2.08 -81.53
CA ARG A 4 3.49 -3.53 -81.26
C ARG A 4 4.43 -4.23 -80.26
N LEU A 5 3.85 -4.62 -79.10
CA LEU A 5 3.49 -6.00 -78.69
C LEU A 5 4.55 -7.15 -78.75
N PRO A 6 4.32 -8.31 -78.07
CA PRO A 6 3.52 -8.60 -76.86
C PRO A 6 4.25 -9.48 -75.82
N LYS A 7 3.63 -9.72 -74.64
CA LYS A 7 3.45 -11.09 -74.08
C LYS A 7 2.45 -11.13 -72.92
N ARG A 8 1.74 -12.26 -72.78
CA ARG A 8 0.89 -12.63 -71.63
C ARG A 8 1.65 -13.64 -70.77
N ARG A 9 1.48 -13.63 -69.44
CA ARG A 9 0.64 -14.63 -68.73
C ARG A 9 0.68 -14.53 -67.19
N ILE A 10 -0.47 -14.89 -66.60
CA ILE A 10 -0.69 -15.33 -65.21
C ILE A 10 -0.50 -14.24 -64.13
N ALA A 11 -1.43 -14.20 -63.18
CA ALA A 11 -1.48 -13.24 -62.08
C ALA A 11 -1.97 -13.93 -60.80
N VAL A 12 -1.32 -13.62 -59.67
CA VAL A 12 -1.75 -13.99 -58.31
C VAL A 12 -1.32 -12.87 -57.35
N GLY A 13 -2.23 -12.42 -56.48
CA GLY A 13 -1.92 -11.89 -55.15
C GLY A 13 -1.06 -10.63 -54.99
N ALA A 14 -1.66 -9.45 -55.15
CA ALA A 14 -1.41 -8.27 -54.29
C ALA A 14 -2.57 -7.27 -54.46
N THR A 15 -3.10 -6.72 -53.37
CA THR A 15 -4.25 -5.78 -53.38
C THR A 15 -3.79 -4.35 -53.16
N ASP A 16 -4.03 -3.46 -54.13
CA ASP A 16 -3.82 -2.02 -54.02
C ASP A 16 -5.16 -1.28 -54.13
N ARG A 17 -5.43 -0.36 -53.19
CA ARG A 17 -6.43 0.70 -53.39
C ARG A 17 -6.21 1.93 -52.51
N ALA A 18 -5.14 2.67 -52.76
CA ALA A 18 -5.01 4.04 -52.23
C ALA A 18 -6.18 4.94 -52.71
N ARG A 19 -7.14 5.26 -51.81
CA ARG A 19 -8.00 6.48 -51.78
C ARG A 19 -9.12 6.37 -50.73
N ARG A 20 -8.87 6.83 -49.49
CA ARG A 20 -9.83 7.46 -48.55
C ARG A 20 -9.10 7.86 -47.26
N LEU A 21 -8.78 9.14 -47.13
CA LEU A 21 -8.34 9.77 -45.87
C LEU A 21 -9.30 10.94 -45.57
N ALA A 22 -10.37 10.64 -44.85
CA ALA A 22 -11.26 11.59 -44.17
C ALA A 22 -12.31 10.80 -43.38
N ALA A 23 -12.60 11.24 -42.14
CA ALA A 23 -13.64 10.74 -41.23
C ALA A 23 -13.62 9.24 -40.86
N ASN A 24 -13.39 8.95 -39.57
CA ASN A 24 -14.48 8.46 -38.71
C ASN A 24 -14.11 8.56 -37.22
N GLU A 25 -15.13 8.75 -36.39
CA GLU A 25 -15.07 8.81 -34.93
C GLU A 25 -14.96 7.38 -34.34
N ILE A 26 -14.29 7.22 -33.20
CA ILE A 26 -14.35 5.98 -32.42
C ILE A 26 -15.50 6.09 -31.41
N LYS A 27 -16.61 5.41 -31.69
CA LYS A 27 -17.68 5.19 -30.70
C LYS A 27 -17.42 3.89 -29.95
N PHE A 28 -17.35 3.97 -28.62
CA PHE A 28 -17.44 2.79 -27.77
C PHE A 28 -18.85 2.21 -27.85
N GLY A 29 -18.95 0.91 -28.17
CA GLY A 29 -20.18 0.13 -28.13
C GLY A 29 -19.99 -1.11 -27.26
N LEU A 30 -20.69 -1.17 -26.14
CA LEU A 30 -20.79 -2.36 -25.30
C LEU A 30 -22.21 -2.92 -25.45
N GLU A 31 -22.33 -4.08 -26.10
CA GLU A 31 -23.60 -4.80 -26.20
C GLU A 31 -23.83 -5.68 -24.96
N PHE A 32 -24.94 -5.44 -24.25
CA PHE A 32 -25.42 -6.35 -23.21
C PHE A 32 -26.41 -7.37 -23.81
N PRO A 33 -26.27 -8.68 -23.51
CA PRO A 33 -27.19 -9.69 -24.01
C PRO A 33 -28.58 -9.56 -23.38
N ARG A 34 -29.63 -9.52 -24.20
CA ARG A 34 -31.03 -9.52 -23.75
C ARG A 34 -31.59 -10.94 -23.67
N VAL A 35 -32.30 -11.24 -22.58
CA VAL A 35 -33.20 -12.40 -22.42
C VAL A 35 -34.58 -11.83 -21.98
N PRO A 36 -35.72 -12.35 -22.48
CA PRO A 36 -36.87 -11.47 -22.76
C PRO A 36 -37.93 -11.32 -21.65
N LEU A 37 -38.73 -10.26 -21.81
CA LEU A 37 -39.96 -9.97 -21.09
C LEU A 37 -41.08 -11.00 -21.36
N SER A 38 -41.95 -11.21 -20.37
CA SER A 38 -43.27 -11.81 -20.58
C SER A 38 -44.33 -11.24 -19.63
N LEU A 39 -45.45 -10.79 -20.21
CA LEU A 39 -46.77 -10.60 -19.58
C LEU A 39 -46.91 -9.54 -18.47
N VAL A 40 -47.42 -8.38 -18.88
CA VAL A 40 -48.35 -7.56 -18.07
C VAL A 40 -49.77 -7.87 -18.56
N ASN A 41 -50.72 -8.05 -17.63
CA ASN A 41 -52.16 -7.96 -17.88
C ASN A 41 -52.77 -7.16 -16.71
N GLU A 42 -53.59 -6.16 -17.01
CA GLU A 42 -54.41 -5.44 -16.03
C GLU A 42 -55.83 -6.03 -16.02
N ASP A 43 -56.47 -6.19 -14.84
CA ASP A 43 -57.94 -6.21 -14.74
C ASP A 43 -58.49 -6.06 -13.29
N ASN A 44 -58.57 -4.81 -12.82
CA ASN A 44 -59.70 -4.23 -12.06
C ASN A 44 -60.13 -4.84 -10.65
N PRO A 45 -61.15 -4.29 -9.92
CA PRO A 45 -61.07 -4.15 -8.43
C PRO A 45 -62.34 -4.77 -7.72
N PRO A 46 -62.89 -4.32 -6.55
CA PRO A 46 -62.49 -3.34 -5.50
C PRO A 46 -62.77 -3.83 -4.03
N VAL A 47 -62.90 -2.87 -3.08
CA VAL A 47 -63.71 -2.90 -1.82
C VAL A 47 -63.09 -3.27 -0.46
N TYR A 48 -63.05 -2.26 0.43
CA TYR A 48 -63.24 -2.21 1.89
C TYR A 48 -62.86 -3.39 2.81
N GLN A 49 -62.14 -3.07 3.90
CA GLN A 49 -62.76 -3.00 5.24
C GLN A 49 -62.00 -2.07 6.20
N SER A 50 -62.61 -1.74 7.34
CA SER A 50 -62.03 -0.86 8.37
C SER A 50 -62.30 -1.40 9.78
N MET A 51 -61.46 -1.03 10.76
CA MET A 51 -61.84 -0.52 12.10
C MET A 51 -60.67 -0.55 13.11
N ARG A 52 -60.53 0.54 13.89
CA ARG A 52 -60.36 0.63 15.37
C ARG A 52 -59.28 -0.23 16.09
N SER A 53 -58.55 0.25 17.12
CA SER A 53 -58.59 1.55 17.84
C SER A 53 -57.50 1.69 18.93
N ARG A 54 -57.19 2.95 19.29
CA ARG A 54 -56.82 3.47 20.65
C ARG A 54 -55.63 2.87 21.42
N ALA A 55 -54.60 3.69 21.64
CA ALA A 55 -54.14 4.17 22.96
C ALA A 55 -53.07 5.27 22.77
N THR A 56 -53.41 6.55 22.62
CA THR A 56 -53.53 7.57 23.69
C THR A 56 -52.23 7.92 24.45
N SER A 57 -51.64 9.06 24.09
CA SER A 57 -50.71 9.87 24.91
C SER A 57 -51.42 10.45 26.16
N PRO A 58 -50.74 11.30 26.95
CA PRO A 58 -50.93 12.74 26.68
C PRO A 58 -49.66 13.60 26.75
N ASP A 59 -49.64 14.66 25.95
CA ASP A 59 -48.80 15.85 26.15
C ASP A 59 -49.18 16.61 27.44
N ILE A 60 -48.37 17.61 27.81
CA ILE A 60 -48.89 18.95 28.14
C ILE A 60 -47.81 20.02 27.95
N ARG A 61 -48.22 21.21 27.46
CA ARG A 61 -47.38 22.39 27.27
C ARG A 61 -47.51 23.34 28.48
N SER A 62 -46.47 24.11 28.78
CA SER A 62 -46.64 25.46 29.37
C SER A 62 -45.46 26.39 29.04
N HIS A 63 -45.75 27.69 28.92
CA HIS A 63 -44.77 28.79 28.81
C HIS A 63 -44.34 29.21 30.24
N THR A 64 -43.25 29.94 30.50
CA THR A 64 -42.92 31.33 30.12
C THR A 64 -41.38 31.57 30.20
N ASN A 65 -40.75 32.52 29.46
CA ASN A 65 -40.62 33.97 29.79
C ASN A 65 -40.36 34.26 31.29
N THR A 66 -39.38 35.10 31.70
CA THR A 66 -38.68 36.22 31.02
C THR A 66 -37.27 36.49 31.61
N ASP A 67 -36.41 37.17 30.83
CA ASP A 67 -35.33 38.12 31.24
C ASP A 67 -34.18 37.68 32.20
N ARG A 68 -32.99 38.31 32.23
CA ARG A 68 -32.10 38.98 31.22
C ARG A 68 -30.78 39.37 31.96
N HIS A 69 -29.66 39.59 31.24
CA HIS A 69 -28.45 40.32 31.71
C HIS A 69 -27.67 39.67 32.90
N LEU A 70 -26.33 39.53 32.95
CA LEU A 70 -25.15 40.26 32.44
C LEU A 70 -23.87 39.38 32.56
N LEU A 71 -22.84 39.63 31.72
CA LEU A 71 -21.38 39.46 31.97
C LEU A 71 -20.85 38.04 32.36
N ARG A 72 -19.59 37.64 32.12
CA ARG A 72 -18.40 38.25 31.50
C ARG A 72 -17.55 37.12 30.86
N ARG A 73 -16.72 37.43 29.86
CA ARG A 73 -15.64 36.52 29.38
C ARG A 73 -14.35 36.70 30.20
N SER A 74 -13.40 35.78 30.00
CA SER A 74 -11.99 35.79 30.45
C SER A 74 -11.77 35.45 31.95
N GLN A 75 -10.67 34.80 32.36
CA GLN A 75 -9.52 34.28 31.59
C GLN A 75 -8.88 33.03 32.23
N SER A 76 -7.66 32.70 31.80
CA SER A 76 -6.89 31.48 32.06
C SER A 76 -6.44 31.27 33.51
N SER A 77 -6.26 29.98 33.83
CA SER A 77 -5.25 29.36 34.69
C SER A 77 -4.23 30.24 35.42
N GLY A 78 -4.01 29.92 36.70
CA GLY A 78 -2.69 30.04 37.33
C GLY A 78 -2.64 30.78 38.67
N ASP A 79 -3.06 30.13 39.76
CA ASP A 79 -2.57 30.32 41.14
C ASP A 79 -3.37 29.45 42.15
N LEU A 80 -2.87 28.98 43.31
CA LEU A 80 -1.49 28.74 43.74
C LEU A 80 -1.45 27.90 45.06
N ARG A 81 -0.68 26.81 45.12
CA ARG A 81 -0.09 26.21 46.36
C ARG A 81 -1.10 25.63 47.42
N HIS A 82 -0.72 24.80 48.41
CA HIS A 82 0.56 24.15 48.75
C HIS A 82 0.39 22.84 49.57
N GLN A 83 1.14 21.78 49.19
CA GLN A 83 2.08 20.99 50.03
C GLN A 83 1.56 20.15 51.25
N LYS A 84 2.27 19.10 51.76
CA LYS A 84 3.68 18.70 51.58
C LYS A 84 3.99 17.21 51.92
N LEU A 85 4.82 16.54 51.08
CA LEU A 85 5.81 15.46 51.43
C LEU A 85 5.31 14.17 52.14
N ASN A 86 6.07 13.06 52.31
CA ASN A 86 7.45 12.63 51.96
C ASN A 86 7.39 11.27 51.21
N LEU A 87 8.17 10.94 50.17
CA LEU A 87 9.64 10.74 50.00
C LEU A 87 10.21 9.35 50.39
N LEU A 88 11.07 8.83 49.50
CA LEU A 88 12.17 7.85 49.64
C LEU A 88 12.04 6.39 49.15
N LYS A 89 13.21 5.93 48.68
CA LYS A 89 13.56 4.63 48.06
C LYS A 89 14.13 3.65 49.10
N ARG A 90 14.39 2.41 48.65
CA ARG A 90 15.23 1.34 49.26
C ARG A 90 14.57 0.50 50.36
N GLY A 91 14.99 -0.77 50.42
CA GLY A 91 14.74 -1.69 51.52
C GLY A 91 14.66 -3.14 51.04
N ALA A 92 15.66 -3.96 51.38
CA ALA A 92 15.62 -5.41 51.19
C ALA A 92 15.87 -6.11 52.53
N ALA A 93 15.21 -7.26 52.73
CA ALA A 93 15.46 -8.30 53.74
C ALA A 93 15.42 -7.93 55.26
N ALA A 94 14.33 -8.34 55.93
CA ALA A 94 14.21 -8.79 57.34
C ALA A 94 12.79 -9.40 57.51
N THR A 95 12.52 -10.65 57.92
CA THR A 95 12.70 -11.33 59.24
C THR A 95 11.95 -10.65 60.41
N VAL A 96 11.14 -11.31 61.25
CA VAL A 96 10.71 -12.74 61.37
C VAL A 96 9.47 -12.86 62.31
N GLU A 97 8.75 -14.00 62.32
CA GLU A 97 7.73 -14.45 63.34
C GLU A 97 6.39 -13.64 63.51
N SER A 98 5.26 -14.17 64.03
CA SER A 98 4.86 -15.53 64.47
C SER A 98 3.32 -15.81 64.40
N ILE A 99 2.94 -17.05 64.04
CA ILE A 99 1.89 -17.98 64.57
C ILE A 99 0.95 -17.43 65.69
N PRO A 100 -0.41 -17.67 65.72
CA PRO A 100 -1.13 -18.97 65.52
C PRO A 100 -2.34 -18.96 64.52
N ALA A 101 -2.70 -20.06 63.81
CA ALA A 101 -3.41 -21.31 64.21
C ALA A 101 -4.96 -21.14 64.33
N LYS A 102 -5.87 -22.11 64.08
CA LYS A 102 -5.88 -23.59 63.83
C LYS A 102 -7.18 -23.90 62.99
N LEU A 103 -7.46 -25.07 62.40
CA LEU A 103 -7.31 -26.45 62.88
C LEU A 103 -6.93 -27.46 61.76
N THR A 104 -5.94 -28.32 62.04
CA THR A 104 -5.87 -29.80 61.86
C THR A 104 -6.66 -30.49 60.72
N LYS A 105 -6.15 -31.52 60.01
CA LYS A 105 -4.99 -32.43 60.17
C LYS A 105 -4.80 -33.22 58.83
N VAL A 106 -3.77 -34.04 58.54
CA VAL A 106 -2.55 -34.44 59.27
C VAL A 106 -1.32 -34.44 58.31
N ASN A 107 -0.66 -35.58 58.03
CA ASN A 107 0.67 -35.65 57.40
C ASN A 107 0.73 -36.60 56.18
N ALA A 108 1.71 -36.33 55.30
CA ALA A 108 2.01 -37.06 54.07
C ALA A 108 3.01 -38.22 54.22
N THR A 109 3.22 -38.98 53.14
CA THR A 109 4.52 -39.60 52.78
C THR A 109 4.58 -39.87 51.26
N LYS A 110 5.79 -40.16 50.72
CA LYS A 110 6.06 -40.47 49.28
C LYS A 110 5.91 -41.98 49.01
N PRO A 111 5.93 -42.50 47.75
CA PRO A 111 5.50 -41.96 46.44
C PRO A 111 4.30 -42.84 45.92
N PRO A 112 4.32 -43.68 44.84
CA PRO A 112 4.80 -43.56 43.45
C PRO A 112 3.77 -43.98 42.34
N ILE A 113 4.16 -43.80 41.05
CA ILE A 113 3.89 -44.67 39.86
C ILE A 113 2.42 -45.00 39.41
N THR A 114 2.14 -44.60 38.15
CA THR A 114 1.11 -45.09 37.18
C THR A 114 -0.38 -45.23 37.51
N GLY A 115 -1.21 -44.57 36.68
CA GLY A 115 -2.30 -45.23 35.94
C GLY A 115 -3.75 -44.97 36.39
N GLY A 116 -4.65 -44.67 35.42
CA GLY A 116 -6.10 -44.79 35.61
C GLY A 116 -6.96 -43.65 35.01
N PHE A 117 -7.92 -44.03 34.16
CA PHE A 117 -9.12 -43.24 33.80
C PHE A 117 -10.05 -43.12 35.06
N THR A 118 -11.04 -42.22 35.17
CA THR A 118 -12.27 -42.12 34.33
C THR A 118 -13.00 -40.76 34.33
N VAL A 119 -13.93 -40.63 33.37
CA VAL A 119 -14.79 -39.48 33.01
C VAL A 119 -16.00 -39.26 33.94
N PRO A 120 -16.49 -38.01 34.13
CA PRO A 120 -17.76 -37.69 34.81
C PRO A 120 -18.99 -37.55 33.90
N LYS A 121 -20.18 -37.56 34.52
CA LYS A 121 -21.56 -37.36 34.00
C LYS A 121 -22.05 -35.90 34.26
N PRO A 122 -23.26 -35.44 33.86
CA PRO A 122 -24.17 -35.79 32.73
C PRO A 122 -25.03 -34.60 32.12
N ILE A 123 -26.02 -34.95 31.26
CA ILE A 123 -27.38 -34.32 31.08
C ILE A 123 -27.62 -33.12 30.09
N ALA A 124 -28.25 -33.45 28.93
CA ALA A 124 -29.56 -32.99 28.37
C ALA A 124 -29.84 -31.47 28.04
N ASN A 125 -30.73 -31.07 27.10
CA ASN A 125 -31.53 -31.78 26.05
C ASN A 125 -32.23 -30.83 25.02
N SER A 126 -32.87 -31.41 23.97
CA SER A 126 -33.87 -30.82 23.03
C SER A 126 -33.31 -29.88 21.91
N VAL A 127 -33.95 -29.65 20.74
CA VAL A 127 -35.38 -29.69 20.31
C VAL A 127 -35.59 -30.53 19.01
N ALA A 128 -36.85 -30.82 18.62
CA ALA A 128 -37.26 -31.79 17.58
C ALA A 128 -38.01 -31.19 16.36
N SER A 129 -38.32 -31.97 15.30
CA SER A 129 -39.62 -31.89 14.59
C SER A 129 -39.95 -32.98 13.50
N LYS A 130 -41.20 -33.48 13.57
CA LYS A 130 -42.22 -33.78 12.50
C LYS A 130 -41.95 -34.68 11.26
N SER A 131 -42.57 -35.87 11.30
CA SER A 131 -43.69 -36.38 10.45
C SER A 131 -43.70 -36.27 8.90
N ALA A 132 -43.96 -37.39 8.17
CA ALA A 132 -45.29 -37.73 7.59
C ALA A 132 -45.35 -38.93 6.58
N VAL A 133 -46.32 -39.85 6.81
CA VAL A 133 -47.21 -40.56 5.84
C VAL A 133 -46.67 -41.28 4.58
N SER A 134 -46.91 -42.60 4.49
CA SER A 134 -47.70 -43.26 3.41
C SER A 134 -47.98 -44.75 3.74
N SER A 135 -48.78 -45.46 2.93
CA SER A 135 -49.39 -46.76 3.25
C SER A 135 -49.44 -47.73 2.06
N ILE A 136 -49.56 -49.04 2.31
CA ILE A 136 -50.30 -50.06 1.51
C ILE A 136 -50.28 -51.46 2.20
N LYS A 137 -51.19 -52.36 1.81
CA LYS A 137 -51.41 -53.74 2.34
C LYS A 137 -50.83 -54.82 1.41
N VAL A 138 -50.78 -56.10 1.85
CA VAL A 138 -51.53 -57.27 1.29
C VAL A 138 -50.86 -58.64 1.60
N THR A 139 -51.50 -59.43 2.49
CA THR A 139 -51.58 -60.92 2.60
C THR A 139 -50.27 -61.78 2.60
N ASN A 140 -50.23 -63.12 2.83
CA ASN A 140 -51.28 -64.16 2.88
C ASN A 140 -50.89 -65.45 3.67
N SER A 141 -51.88 -66.21 4.17
CA SER A 141 -51.89 -67.68 4.47
C SER A 141 -50.85 -68.33 5.44
N ALA A 142 -51.09 -69.48 6.13
CA ALA A 142 -52.32 -70.20 6.55
C ALA A 142 -51.98 -71.40 7.50
N ASN A 143 -52.98 -71.92 8.23
CA ASN A 143 -53.11 -73.29 8.84
C ASN A 143 -52.14 -73.69 10.01
N SER A 144 -52.53 -74.30 11.16
CA SER A 144 -53.47 -75.39 11.58
C SER A 144 -52.80 -76.80 11.61
N SER A 145 -53.04 -77.74 12.55
CA SER A 145 -53.79 -77.77 13.83
C SER A 145 -53.63 -79.12 14.61
N LYS A 146 -54.23 -79.22 15.83
CA LYS A 146 -54.79 -80.40 16.54
C LYS A 146 -53.90 -81.37 17.38
N SER A 147 -54.61 -81.96 18.37
CA SER A 147 -54.37 -83.21 19.16
C SER A 147 -53.28 -83.26 20.24
N SER A 148 -53.37 -84.10 21.30
CA SER A 148 -54.44 -84.33 22.32
C SER A 148 -54.04 -85.47 23.30
N THR A 149 -54.82 -85.61 24.41
CA THR A 149 -55.17 -86.85 25.16
C THR A 149 -54.20 -87.52 26.16
N MET A 150 -54.76 -87.82 27.36
CA MET A 150 -54.47 -88.93 28.31
C MET A 150 -53.21 -88.88 29.19
N ALA A 151 -53.16 -89.44 30.42
CA ALA A 151 -54.19 -90.07 31.30
C ALA A 151 -53.79 -90.01 32.82
N SER A 152 -54.57 -90.66 33.70
CA SER A 152 -54.59 -90.51 35.18
C SER A 152 -54.27 -91.78 36.00
N SER A 153 -53.85 -91.63 37.27
CA SER A 153 -53.72 -92.71 38.29
C SER A 153 -53.72 -92.18 39.74
N SER A 154 -54.20 -92.95 40.75
CA SER A 154 -54.21 -92.48 42.17
C SER A 154 -54.35 -93.56 43.27
N ALA A 155 -53.42 -93.58 44.24
CA ALA A 155 -53.50 -94.26 45.57
C ALA A 155 -52.44 -93.61 46.52
N LYS A 156 -52.51 -93.52 47.87
CA LYS A 156 -53.16 -94.26 49.00
C LYS A 156 -52.43 -95.59 49.38
N THR A 157 -52.21 -96.04 50.63
CA THR A 157 -52.68 -95.59 52.00
C THR A 157 -51.88 -96.20 53.20
N SER A 158 -51.69 -95.43 54.29
CA SER A 158 -51.76 -95.72 55.76
C SER A 158 -51.33 -97.04 56.50
N SER A 159 -50.46 -96.87 57.55
CA SER A 159 -50.54 -97.33 58.98
C SER A 159 -50.55 -98.82 59.48
N ASN A 160 -49.77 -99.17 60.55
CA ASN A 160 -50.22 -99.72 61.89
C ASN A 160 -49.09 -100.19 62.90
N VAL A 161 -49.42 -100.80 64.07
CA VAL A 161 -48.64 -100.86 65.38
C VAL A 161 -48.72 -102.21 66.20
N LYS A 162 -47.69 -102.67 67.00
CA LYS A 162 -47.72 -103.37 68.38
C LYS A 162 -46.45 -104.23 68.86
N LYS A 163 -46.49 -105.03 69.98
CA LYS A 163 -45.38 -105.52 70.94
C LYS A 163 -45.47 -107.01 71.51
N ILE A 164 -44.45 -107.63 72.24
CA ILE A 164 -44.48 -108.48 73.56
C ILE A 164 -43.47 -109.73 73.90
N ALA A 165 -42.69 -109.74 75.06
CA ALA A 165 -42.29 -110.68 76.26
C ALA A 165 -41.52 -112.13 76.49
N LYS A 166 -40.67 -112.31 77.61
CA LYS A 166 -40.47 -113.37 78.79
C LYS A 166 -39.31 -114.54 79.08
N ALA A 167 -39.09 -115.10 80.37
CA ALA A 167 -38.02 -116.10 81.03
C ALA A 167 -38.39 -116.82 82.47
N PRO A 168 -37.67 -117.54 83.50
CA PRO A 168 -36.30 -118.21 83.96
C PRO A 168 -36.19 -119.55 84.96
N SER A 169 -35.06 -120.04 85.69
CA SER A 169 -34.93 -121.24 86.74
C SER A 169 -33.57 -121.60 87.64
N VAL A 170 -33.48 -122.51 88.74
CA VAL A 170 -32.27 -122.90 89.74
C VAL A 170 -32.29 -124.21 90.76
N VAL A 171 -31.18 -124.90 91.35
CA VAL A 171 -31.07 -125.92 92.59
C VAL A 171 -29.65 -126.60 93.15
N ALA A 172 -29.43 -127.20 94.43
CA ALA A 172 -28.20 -128.05 94.99
C ALA A 172 -28.11 -128.76 96.50
N HIS A 173 -27.19 -129.78 96.91
CA HIS A 173 -26.79 -130.40 98.35
C HIS A 173 -25.72 -131.68 98.47
N LYS A 174 -25.15 -132.50 99.50
CA LYS A 174 -24.96 -132.84 101.06
C LYS A 174 -23.82 -133.97 101.53
N VAL A 175 -23.48 -134.38 102.85
CA VAL A 175 -22.26 -135.26 103.42
C VAL A 175 -22.31 -136.09 104.87
N ALA A 176 -21.43 -137.13 105.31
CA ALA A 176 -21.29 -137.89 106.70
C ALA A 176 -20.01 -138.88 107.13
N VAL A 177 -19.71 -139.39 108.44
CA VAL A 177 -18.47 -140.24 109.01
C VAL A 177 -18.56 -141.16 110.40
N LYS A 178 -17.57 -142.04 110.93
CA LYS A 178 -17.51 -142.92 112.27
C LYS A 178 -16.13 -143.27 113.08
N ARG A 179 -15.99 -144.22 114.12
CA ARG A 179 -14.95 -144.31 115.28
C ARG A 179 -14.42 -145.70 115.94
N ILE A 180 -13.43 -145.73 116.91
CA ILE A 180 -12.68 -146.91 117.59
C ILE A 180 -12.41 -146.78 119.18
N PRO A 181 -12.03 -147.84 119.99
CA PRO A 181 -11.88 -147.83 121.49
C PRO A 181 -10.43 -147.81 122.11
N ALA A 182 -10.21 -148.29 123.36
CA ALA A 182 -9.66 -147.41 124.43
C ALA A 182 -8.32 -147.70 125.17
N TYR A 183 -7.60 -148.82 125.04
CA TYR A 183 -6.40 -149.12 125.86
C TYR A 183 -5.03 -148.97 125.16
N ASP A 184 -5.00 -148.41 123.94
CA ASP A 184 -3.76 -148.10 123.20
C ASP A 184 -3.59 -146.59 123.02
N TYR A 185 -2.55 -146.03 123.65
CA TYR A 185 -2.19 -144.61 123.53
C TYR A 185 -1.51 -144.28 122.18
N LYS A 186 -0.91 -145.27 121.50
CA LYS A 186 -0.18 -145.09 120.25
C LYS A 186 -1.13 -144.90 119.07
N ALA A 187 -2.20 -145.71 118.98
CA ALA A 187 -3.27 -145.51 118.00
C ALA A 187 -3.90 -144.10 118.07
N ARG A 188 -4.04 -143.54 119.28
CA ARG A 188 -4.76 -142.29 119.52
C ARG A 188 -3.99 -141.03 119.07
N PHE A 189 -2.66 -141.09 119.00
CA PHE A 189 -1.83 -139.99 118.48
C PHE A 189 -1.98 -139.83 116.95
N ASN A 190 -2.00 -140.96 116.23
CA ASN A 190 -2.08 -140.97 114.76
C ASN A 190 -3.42 -140.40 114.26
N ASP A 191 -4.55 -140.79 114.87
CA ASP A 191 -5.90 -140.32 114.55
C ASP A 191 -6.07 -138.78 114.69
N LEU A 192 -5.28 -138.17 115.58
CA LEU A 192 -5.24 -136.71 115.81
C LEU A 192 -4.35 -135.99 114.79
N SER A 193 -3.22 -136.58 114.43
CA SER A 193 -2.31 -136.02 113.41
C SER A 193 -2.97 -135.98 112.02
N GLU A 194 -3.67 -137.05 111.63
CA GLU A 194 -4.35 -137.15 110.34
C GLU A 194 -5.49 -136.13 110.19
N LYS A 195 -6.28 -135.89 111.25
CA LYS A 195 -7.33 -134.86 111.27
C LYS A 195 -6.79 -133.44 111.12
N HIS A 196 -5.61 -133.16 111.68
CA HIS A 196 -5.00 -131.82 111.55
C HIS A 196 -4.60 -131.52 110.09
N LYS A 197 -4.13 -132.53 109.34
CA LYS A 197 -3.78 -132.37 107.92
C LYS A 197 -4.99 -131.96 107.07
N ILE A 198 -6.10 -132.71 107.18
CA ILE A 198 -7.32 -132.50 106.39
C ILE A 198 -7.94 -131.11 106.63
N LEU A 199 -7.88 -130.62 107.87
CA LEU A 199 -8.40 -129.29 108.23
C LEU A 199 -7.59 -128.14 107.62
N LYS A 200 -6.29 -128.34 107.35
CA LYS A 200 -5.43 -127.32 106.73
C LYS A 200 -5.69 -127.17 105.22
N GLU A 201 -5.94 -128.28 104.53
CA GLU A 201 -6.23 -128.30 103.09
C GLU A 201 -7.53 -127.53 102.77
N LYS A 202 -8.60 -127.75 103.56
CA LYS A 202 -9.90 -127.07 103.35
C LYS A 202 -9.92 -125.56 103.56
N TYR A 203 -8.97 -124.99 104.31
CA TYR A 203 -8.95 -123.55 104.54
C TYR A 203 -8.49 -122.78 103.29
N GLY A 204 -7.55 -123.35 102.53
CA GLY A 204 -7.05 -122.73 101.28
C GLY A 204 -8.04 -122.74 100.12
N GLU A 205 -8.97 -123.70 100.07
CA GLU A 205 -10.01 -123.73 99.02
C GLU A 205 -10.99 -122.56 99.10
N ILE A 206 -11.30 -122.08 100.31
CA ILE A 206 -12.28 -121.01 100.53
C ILE A 206 -11.69 -119.64 100.21
N GLU A 207 -10.42 -119.41 100.56
CA GLU A 207 -9.72 -118.14 100.33
C GLU A 207 -9.63 -117.82 98.81
N SER A 208 -9.30 -118.81 97.98
CA SER A 208 -9.22 -118.67 96.51
C SER A 208 -10.57 -118.36 95.83
N GLN A 209 -11.70 -118.77 96.42
CA GLN A 209 -13.02 -118.48 95.85
C GLN A 209 -13.46 -117.02 96.07
N ALA A 210 -13.02 -116.39 97.16
CA ALA A 210 -13.36 -114.99 97.45
C ALA A 210 -12.69 -114.00 96.48
N GLU A 211 -11.41 -114.22 96.15
CA GLU A 211 -10.67 -113.35 95.23
C GLU A 211 -11.27 -113.30 93.81
N ASN A 212 -11.74 -114.46 93.31
CA ASN A 212 -12.33 -114.57 91.98
C ASN A 212 -13.65 -113.79 91.84
N ALA A 213 -14.48 -113.76 92.89
CA ALA A 213 -15.76 -113.05 92.87
C ALA A 213 -15.58 -111.53 92.76
N LEU A 214 -14.65 -110.96 93.53
CA LEU A 214 -14.35 -109.52 93.52
C LEU A 214 -13.85 -109.05 92.14
N ARG A 215 -13.02 -109.86 91.48
CA ARG A 215 -12.44 -109.55 90.18
C ARG A 215 -13.48 -109.47 89.05
N MET A 216 -14.55 -110.26 89.13
CA MET A 216 -15.60 -110.27 88.10
C MET A 216 -16.53 -109.06 88.20
N GLN A 217 -16.77 -108.54 89.41
CA GLN A 217 -17.59 -107.34 89.61
C GLN A 217 -16.94 -106.09 88.97
N GLN A 218 -15.62 -105.96 89.05
CA GLN A 218 -14.87 -104.83 88.48
C GLN A 218 -14.98 -104.74 86.95
N GLN A 219 -15.08 -105.88 86.25
CA GLN A 219 -15.20 -105.90 84.79
C GLN A 219 -16.58 -105.43 84.30
N LEU A 220 -17.63 -105.61 85.11
CA LEU A 220 -19.00 -105.25 84.72
C LEU A 220 -19.16 -103.74 84.60
N THR A 221 -18.62 -102.98 85.57
CA THR A 221 -18.69 -101.51 85.59
C THR A 221 -18.02 -100.88 84.36
N GLN A 222 -16.87 -101.41 83.92
CA GLN A 222 -16.15 -100.86 82.76
C GLN A 222 -16.96 -100.91 81.44
N TYR A 223 -17.78 -101.96 81.25
CA TYR A 223 -18.60 -102.08 80.03
C TYR A 223 -19.83 -101.15 80.05
N GLU A 224 -20.35 -100.81 81.23
CA GLU A 224 -21.47 -99.86 81.35
C GLU A 224 -21.03 -98.44 80.97
N GLU A 225 -19.85 -98.00 81.43
CA GLU A 225 -19.23 -96.72 81.08
C GLU A 225 -19.02 -96.58 79.55
N GLN A 226 -18.35 -97.56 78.92
CA GLN A 226 -18.13 -97.57 77.46
C GLN A 226 -19.45 -97.51 76.64
N THR A 227 -20.52 -98.14 77.14
CA THR A 227 -21.82 -98.15 76.46
C THR A 227 -22.50 -96.78 76.51
N THR A 228 -22.23 -95.98 77.55
CA THR A 228 -22.71 -94.59 77.64
C THR A 228 -21.93 -93.64 76.72
N GLU A 229 -20.62 -93.82 76.58
CA GLU A 229 -19.74 -92.96 75.77
C GLU A 229 -20.12 -92.98 74.28
N MET A 230 -20.21 -94.18 73.67
CA MET A 230 -20.61 -94.36 72.26
C MET A 230 -21.98 -93.78 71.89
N ARG A 231 -22.90 -93.62 72.86
CA ARG A 231 -24.20 -92.99 72.60
C ARG A 231 -24.10 -91.48 72.46
N SER A 232 -23.26 -90.83 73.27
CA SER A 232 -23.04 -89.39 73.17
C SER A 232 -22.37 -89.00 71.84
N GLU A 233 -21.50 -89.85 71.32
CA GLU A 233 -20.83 -89.66 70.02
C GLU A 233 -21.81 -89.81 68.84
N LEU A 234 -22.75 -90.75 68.92
CA LEU A 234 -23.73 -91.02 67.86
C LEU A 234 -24.83 -89.94 67.74
N ASP A 235 -25.20 -89.28 68.83
CA ASP A 235 -26.11 -88.12 68.78
C ASP A 235 -25.39 -86.89 68.19
N PHE A 236 -24.14 -86.62 68.60
CA PHE A 236 -23.32 -85.52 68.05
C PHE A 236 -23.17 -85.58 66.52
N LEU A 237 -22.88 -86.78 65.98
CA LEU A 237 -22.73 -86.98 64.53
C LEU A 237 -24.04 -86.79 63.74
N GLN A 238 -25.21 -86.91 64.37
CA GLN A 238 -26.50 -86.65 63.72
C GLN A 238 -26.79 -85.15 63.59
N ASP A 239 -26.45 -84.36 64.62
CA ASP A 239 -26.58 -82.90 64.58
C ASP A 239 -25.61 -82.27 63.55
N GLU A 240 -24.38 -82.77 63.46
CA GLU A 240 -23.41 -82.31 62.45
C GLU A 240 -23.90 -82.61 61.01
N LEU A 241 -24.46 -83.81 60.76
CA LEU A 241 -25.04 -84.17 59.47
C LEU A 241 -26.28 -83.32 59.11
N ALA A 242 -27.05 -82.88 60.11
CA ALA A 242 -28.18 -81.97 59.89
C ALA A 242 -27.71 -80.56 59.50
N ALA A 243 -26.68 -80.03 60.18
CA ALA A 243 -26.08 -78.74 59.86
C ALA A 243 -25.48 -78.70 58.44
N GLU A 244 -24.80 -79.77 58.02
CA GLU A 244 -24.18 -79.82 56.69
C GLU A 244 -25.21 -79.84 55.56
N ARG A 245 -26.37 -80.45 55.76
CA ARG A 245 -27.48 -80.42 54.78
C ARG A 245 -28.05 -79.01 54.60
N ALA A 246 -28.14 -78.23 55.67
CA ALA A 246 -28.58 -76.83 55.58
C ALA A 246 -27.59 -75.97 54.77
N ARG A 247 -26.27 -76.11 55.01
CA ARG A 247 -25.22 -75.40 54.24
C ARG A 247 -25.32 -75.66 52.74
N ASN A 248 -25.48 -76.92 52.34
CA ASN A 248 -25.60 -77.29 50.93
C ASN A 248 -26.84 -76.67 50.25
N GLN A 249 -27.98 -76.58 50.96
CA GLN A 249 -29.20 -75.96 50.43
C GLN A 249 -29.08 -74.43 50.24
N GLU A 250 -28.29 -73.73 51.06
CA GLU A 250 -27.96 -72.31 50.82
C GLU A 250 -27.03 -72.14 49.61
N HIS A 251 -26.06 -73.03 49.43
CA HIS A 251 -25.14 -73.01 48.28
C HIS A 251 -25.88 -73.21 46.94
N GLU A 252 -26.82 -74.15 46.85
CA GLU A 252 -27.66 -74.33 45.64
C GLU A 252 -28.45 -73.06 45.28
N GLN A 253 -29.07 -72.39 46.28
CA GLN A 253 -29.79 -71.14 46.06
C GLN A 253 -28.87 -70.01 45.60
N SER A 254 -27.63 -69.95 46.11
CA SER A 254 -26.63 -68.96 45.70
C SER A 254 -26.23 -69.17 44.23
N ILE A 255 -25.95 -70.41 43.84
CA ILE A 255 -25.60 -70.79 42.45
C ILE A 255 -26.72 -70.42 41.48
N GLN A 256 -28.00 -70.63 41.85
CA GLN A 256 -29.12 -70.28 40.97
C GLN A 256 -29.21 -68.77 40.73
N ARG A 257 -29.07 -67.94 41.79
CA ARG A 257 -29.05 -66.47 41.66
C ARG A 257 -27.88 -65.97 40.80
N GLN A 258 -26.72 -66.64 40.87
CA GLN A 258 -25.55 -66.30 40.06
C GLN A 258 -25.77 -66.61 38.56
N LYS A 259 -26.46 -67.71 38.22
CA LYS A 259 -26.83 -68.01 36.81
C LYS A 259 -27.75 -66.93 36.23
N GLU A 260 -28.79 -66.55 36.95
CA GLU A 260 -29.74 -65.51 36.52
C GLU A 260 -29.06 -64.14 36.31
N GLN A 261 -28.02 -63.83 37.09
CA GLN A 261 -27.16 -62.66 36.87
C GLN A 261 -26.27 -62.79 35.63
N ILE A 262 -25.69 -63.97 35.37
CA ILE A 262 -24.88 -64.24 34.17
C ILE A 262 -25.73 -64.11 32.90
N ASP A 263 -26.89 -64.76 32.83
CA ASP A 263 -27.80 -64.69 31.67
C ASP A 263 -28.22 -63.23 31.34
N SER A 264 -28.46 -62.43 32.38
CA SER A 264 -28.76 -61.00 32.26
C SER A 264 -27.59 -60.22 31.66
N LEU A 265 -26.37 -60.42 32.19
CA LEU A 265 -25.15 -59.76 31.71
C LEU A 265 -24.73 -60.22 30.30
N GLU A 266 -24.98 -61.47 29.92
CA GLU A 266 -24.79 -61.93 28.54
C GLU A 266 -25.76 -61.22 27.58
N SER A 267 -27.01 -60.98 27.99
CA SER A 267 -27.97 -60.21 27.19
C SER A 267 -27.55 -58.75 27.00
N GLU A 268 -27.07 -58.09 28.08
CA GLU A 268 -26.62 -56.69 28.03
C GLU A 268 -25.34 -56.54 27.20
N THR A 269 -24.34 -57.41 27.41
CA THR A 269 -23.09 -57.37 26.64
C THR A 269 -23.30 -57.66 25.16
N LYS A 270 -24.32 -58.45 24.78
CA LYS A 270 -24.72 -58.65 23.38
C LYS A 270 -25.29 -57.38 22.75
N ILE A 271 -26.14 -56.63 23.47
CA ILE A 271 -26.68 -55.35 23.01
C ILE A 271 -25.56 -54.30 22.90
N LEU A 272 -24.68 -54.21 23.90
CA LEU A 272 -23.54 -53.29 23.90
C LEU A 272 -22.57 -53.54 22.75
N LYS A 273 -22.29 -54.81 22.40
CA LYS A 273 -21.49 -55.16 21.21
C LYS A 273 -22.12 -54.65 19.92
N SER A 274 -23.43 -54.89 19.72
CA SER A 274 -24.15 -54.42 18.52
C SER A 274 -24.13 -52.88 18.40
N ASN A 275 -24.26 -52.17 19.52
CA ASN A 275 -24.21 -50.70 19.53
C ASN A 275 -22.79 -50.18 19.26
N LEU A 276 -21.76 -50.86 19.79
CA LEU A 276 -20.35 -50.52 19.55
C LEU A 276 -19.95 -50.74 18.08
N GLU A 277 -20.43 -51.81 17.45
CA GLU A 277 -20.21 -52.05 16.01
C GLU A 277 -20.86 -50.95 15.14
N ALA A 278 -22.07 -50.50 15.48
CA ALA A 278 -22.75 -49.41 14.78
C ALA A 278 -21.98 -48.08 14.91
N LEU A 279 -21.64 -47.67 16.14
CA LEU A 279 -20.86 -46.46 16.42
C LEU A 279 -19.45 -46.51 15.80
N THR A 280 -18.86 -47.70 15.66
CA THR A 280 -17.56 -47.87 15.00
C THR A 280 -17.67 -47.62 13.48
N LYS A 281 -18.71 -48.13 12.83
CA LYS A 281 -18.98 -47.87 11.39
C LYS A 281 -19.27 -46.39 11.14
N GLU A 282 -20.04 -45.74 12.01
CA GLU A 282 -20.30 -44.30 11.94
C GLU A 282 -19.00 -43.48 12.08
N ASN A 283 -18.15 -43.81 13.05
CA ASN A 283 -16.83 -43.18 13.21
C ASN A 283 -15.91 -43.38 11.99
N GLN A 284 -15.95 -44.54 11.34
CA GLN A 284 -15.17 -44.82 10.12
C GLN A 284 -15.62 -43.98 8.92
N ILE A 285 -16.90 -43.58 8.86
CA ILE A 285 -17.43 -42.69 7.81
C ILE A 285 -17.15 -41.22 8.15
N LEU A 286 -17.32 -40.82 9.41
CA LEU A 286 -17.17 -39.43 9.84
C LEU A 286 -15.72 -38.95 9.86
N ARG A 287 -14.73 -39.79 10.21
CA ARG A 287 -13.31 -39.39 10.25
C ARG A 287 -12.81 -38.82 8.92
N PRO A 288 -12.90 -39.53 7.77
CA PRO A 288 -12.49 -38.97 6.48
C PRO A 288 -13.30 -37.75 6.02
N ALA A 289 -14.48 -37.49 6.59
CA ALA A 289 -15.23 -36.25 6.33
C ALA A 289 -14.67 -35.09 7.16
N LEU A 290 -14.36 -35.33 8.44
CA LEU A 290 -13.72 -34.38 9.34
C LEU A 290 -12.32 -33.97 8.84
N ASP A 291 -11.49 -34.94 8.43
CA ASP A 291 -10.13 -34.69 7.92
C ASP A 291 -10.15 -33.74 6.71
N ARG A 292 -11.07 -34.00 5.76
CA ARG A 292 -11.27 -33.15 4.56
C ARG A 292 -11.81 -31.76 4.92
N LEU A 293 -12.71 -31.66 5.90
CA LEU A 293 -13.21 -30.38 6.37
C LEU A 293 -12.10 -29.55 7.05
N GLU A 294 -11.24 -30.18 7.86
CA GLU A 294 -10.12 -29.51 8.52
C GLU A 294 -9.05 -29.03 7.52
N ILE A 295 -8.74 -29.83 6.49
CA ILE A 295 -7.88 -29.41 5.37
C ILE A 295 -8.49 -28.21 4.63
N THR A 296 -9.78 -28.29 4.29
CA THR A 296 -10.49 -27.20 3.58
C THR A 296 -10.51 -25.92 4.42
N HIS A 297 -10.81 -26.02 5.71
CA HIS A 297 -10.80 -24.90 6.64
C HIS A 297 -9.41 -24.25 6.75
N LYS A 298 -8.34 -25.03 6.83
CA LYS A 298 -6.95 -24.51 6.83
C LYS A 298 -6.62 -23.78 5.53
N SER A 299 -7.03 -24.32 4.38
CA SER A 299 -6.85 -23.66 3.08
C SER A 299 -7.58 -22.32 3.03
N VAL A 300 -8.87 -22.29 3.35
CA VAL A 300 -9.70 -21.07 3.32
C VAL A 300 -9.24 -20.03 4.33
N VAL A 301 -8.74 -20.43 5.50
CA VAL A 301 -8.14 -19.50 6.48
C VAL A 301 -6.84 -18.88 5.96
N SER A 302 -5.99 -19.66 5.27
CA SER A 302 -4.78 -19.14 4.63
C SER A 302 -5.10 -18.13 3.53
N GLU A 303 -6.02 -18.50 2.62
CA GLU A 303 -6.52 -17.67 1.52
C GLU A 303 -7.13 -16.35 2.04
N ASN A 304 -7.94 -16.41 3.12
CA ASN A 304 -8.51 -15.21 3.75
C ASN A 304 -7.46 -14.34 4.46
N ALA A 305 -6.33 -14.88 4.90
CA ALA A 305 -5.23 -14.10 5.46
C ALA A 305 -4.43 -13.41 4.35
N GLU A 306 -4.19 -14.12 3.25
CA GLU A 306 -3.49 -13.62 2.07
C GLU A 306 -4.27 -12.52 1.35
N LEU A 307 -5.58 -12.73 1.10
CA LEU A 307 -6.47 -11.71 0.54
C LEU A 307 -6.56 -10.44 1.42
N LYS A 308 -6.49 -10.57 2.74
CA LYS A 308 -6.43 -9.40 3.65
C LYS A 308 -5.11 -8.63 3.53
N ASN A 309 -3.99 -9.33 3.42
CA ASN A 309 -2.69 -8.69 3.21
C ASN A 309 -2.62 -8.01 1.82
N GLN A 310 -3.17 -8.64 0.78
CA GLN A 310 -3.30 -8.04 -0.55
C GLN A 310 -4.21 -6.80 -0.53
N MET A 311 -5.36 -6.87 0.14
CA MET A 311 -6.27 -5.72 0.30
C MET A 311 -5.57 -4.55 1.02
N ALA A 312 -4.86 -4.80 2.11
CA ALA A 312 -4.10 -3.76 2.83
C ALA A 312 -2.97 -3.15 1.97
N LYS A 313 -2.23 -3.96 1.20
CA LYS A 313 -1.21 -3.49 0.24
C LYS A 313 -1.85 -2.63 -0.86
N SER A 314 -3.03 -3.00 -1.34
CA SER A 314 -3.80 -2.26 -2.35
C SER A 314 -4.34 -0.93 -1.81
N GLU A 315 -4.86 -0.89 -0.58
CA GLU A 315 -5.31 0.36 0.07
C GLU A 315 -4.14 1.34 0.31
N GLU A 316 -2.94 0.85 0.62
CA GLU A 316 -1.73 1.68 0.70
C GLU A 316 -1.31 2.23 -0.67
N LEU A 317 -1.23 1.38 -1.70
CA LEU A 317 -0.89 1.80 -3.06
C LEU A 317 -1.90 2.79 -3.64
N LEU A 318 -3.21 2.60 -3.38
CA LEU A 318 -4.26 3.52 -3.80
C LEU A 318 -4.15 4.88 -3.09
N PHE A 319 -3.77 4.90 -1.81
CA PHE A 319 -3.52 6.15 -1.09
C PHE A 319 -2.29 6.88 -1.64
N GLN A 320 -1.16 6.18 -1.80
CA GLN A 320 0.08 6.76 -2.32
C GLN A 320 -0.08 7.25 -3.76
N SER A 321 -0.72 6.47 -4.62
CA SER A 321 -1.07 6.87 -5.99
C SER A 321 -1.99 8.09 -6.01
N ASN A 322 -2.96 8.19 -5.10
CA ASN A 322 -3.77 9.39 -4.96
C ASN A 322 -2.93 10.60 -4.51
N MET A 323 -2.05 10.46 -3.52
CA MET A 323 -1.16 11.55 -3.09
C MET A 323 -0.25 12.03 -4.23
N ALA A 324 0.41 11.12 -4.95
CA ALA A 324 1.22 11.46 -6.10
C ALA A 324 0.41 12.14 -7.22
N ARG A 325 -0.80 11.65 -7.51
CA ARG A 325 -1.72 12.31 -8.46
C ARG A 325 -2.09 13.72 -8.00
N LYS A 326 -2.39 13.94 -6.72
CA LYS A 326 -2.67 15.26 -6.15
C LYS A 326 -1.47 16.18 -6.32
N GLN A 327 -0.26 15.70 -6.03
CA GLN A 327 0.97 16.48 -6.18
C GLN A 327 1.22 16.88 -7.64
N ILE A 328 1.30 15.91 -8.57
CA ILE A 328 1.52 16.16 -10.01
C ILE A 328 0.46 17.12 -10.60
N HIS A 329 -0.82 16.92 -10.23
CA HIS A 329 -1.92 17.79 -10.65
C HIS A 329 -1.71 19.24 -10.20
N ASN A 330 -1.23 19.43 -8.97
CA ASN A 330 -0.99 20.76 -8.42
C ASN A 330 0.28 21.40 -8.98
N ASP A 331 1.39 20.65 -9.12
CA ASP A 331 2.62 21.13 -9.76
C ASP A 331 2.38 21.58 -11.20
N LEU A 332 1.58 20.84 -11.98
CA LEU A 332 1.18 21.20 -13.35
C LEU A 332 0.39 22.52 -13.41
N LEU A 333 -0.45 22.79 -12.39
CA LEU A 333 -1.19 24.04 -12.31
C LEU A 333 -0.32 25.20 -11.82
N ASP A 334 0.60 24.97 -10.89
CA ASP A 334 1.56 25.98 -10.42
C ASP A 334 2.53 26.39 -11.54
N LEU A 335 2.95 25.43 -12.39
CA LEU A 335 3.71 25.70 -13.62
C LEU A 335 2.95 26.56 -14.64
N LYS A 336 1.61 26.52 -14.63
CA LYS A 336 0.74 27.43 -15.42
C LYS A 336 0.53 28.79 -14.75
N GLY A 337 1.00 28.98 -13.51
CA GLY A 337 0.93 30.23 -12.77
C GLY A 337 -0.28 30.34 -11.83
N ASN A 338 -0.05 30.93 -10.65
CA ASN A 338 -1.06 31.04 -9.58
C ASN A 338 -2.21 31.99 -9.92
N ILE A 339 -1.97 32.98 -10.80
CA ILE A 339 -2.99 33.87 -11.37
C ILE A 339 -3.00 33.62 -12.87
N ARG A 340 -4.17 33.29 -13.41
CA ARG A 340 -4.40 33.01 -14.84
C ARG A 340 -5.52 33.90 -15.38
N VAL A 341 -5.49 34.19 -16.69
CA VAL A 341 -6.43 35.11 -17.33
C VAL A 341 -6.99 34.52 -18.63
N PHE A 342 -8.31 34.30 -18.68
CA PHE A 342 -9.03 33.84 -19.87
C PHE A 342 -9.87 34.97 -20.48
N CYS A 343 -9.63 35.33 -21.73
CA CYS A 343 -10.48 36.27 -22.45
C CYS A 343 -11.67 35.57 -23.09
N ARG A 344 -12.87 36.17 -23.02
CA ARG A 344 -14.07 35.68 -23.72
C ARG A 344 -14.75 36.81 -24.47
N VAL A 345 -14.70 36.75 -25.80
CA VAL A 345 -15.50 37.61 -26.69
C VAL A 345 -16.86 36.95 -26.88
N ARG A 346 -17.95 37.58 -26.45
CA ARG A 346 -19.29 36.96 -26.60
C ARG A 346 -19.85 37.08 -28.03
N PRO A 347 -20.75 36.18 -28.47
CA PRO A 347 -21.50 36.36 -29.71
C PRO A 347 -22.44 37.57 -29.67
N GLN A 348 -22.78 38.05 -30.87
CA GLN A 348 -23.84 39.02 -31.13
C GLN A 348 -25.20 38.35 -30.93
N LEU A 349 -26.10 38.98 -30.16
CA LEU A 349 -27.45 38.45 -29.91
C LEU A 349 -28.40 38.85 -31.05
N ASP A 350 -29.53 38.15 -31.20
CA ASP A 350 -30.47 38.36 -32.32
C ASP A 350 -30.95 39.82 -32.47
N PHE A 351 -31.23 40.49 -31.35
CA PHE A 351 -31.64 41.90 -31.35
C PHE A 351 -30.48 42.88 -31.62
N GLU A 352 -29.24 42.42 -31.59
CA GLU A 352 -28.03 43.22 -31.82
C GLU A 352 -27.49 43.07 -33.25
N LYS A 353 -28.14 42.30 -34.13
CA LYS A 353 -27.70 42.05 -35.52
C LYS A 353 -27.42 43.31 -36.36
N ASN A 354 -28.08 44.43 -36.03
CA ASN A 354 -27.90 45.72 -36.70
C ASN A 354 -26.88 46.65 -36.00
N ARG A 355 -26.20 46.20 -34.93
CA ARG A 355 -25.24 46.98 -34.14
C ARG A 355 -23.84 46.85 -34.74
N ALA A 356 -23.14 47.97 -34.92
CA ALA A 356 -21.80 47.99 -35.49
C ALA A 356 -20.78 47.20 -34.64
N MET A 357 -19.94 46.41 -35.29
CA MET A 357 -18.92 45.56 -34.65
C MET A 357 -17.52 46.14 -34.82
N CYS A 358 -16.65 45.92 -33.82
CA CYS A 358 -15.21 46.09 -34.00
C CYS A 358 -14.68 45.01 -34.97
N ASN A 359 -13.56 45.28 -35.64
CA ASN A 359 -12.78 44.25 -36.30
C ASN A 359 -11.92 43.51 -35.26
N TRP A 360 -12.32 42.28 -34.95
CA TRP A 360 -11.57 41.34 -34.10
C TRP A 360 -10.78 40.36 -34.98
N GLN A 361 -9.53 40.09 -34.62
CA GLN A 361 -8.73 39.02 -35.24
C GLN A 361 -8.14 38.14 -34.14
N TYR A 362 -8.24 36.83 -34.31
CA TYR A 362 -7.70 35.82 -33.39
C TYR A 362 -6.45 35.25 -34.07
N MET A 363 -5.28 35.48 -33.47
CA MET A 363 -4.00 35.11 -34.10
C MET A 363 -3.62 33.67 -33.76
N ASP A 364 -3.91 33.26 -32.53
CA ASP A 364 -3.76 31.92 -31.97
C ASP A 364 -4.73 31.77 -30.77
N GLU A 365 -4.71 30.63 -30.09
CA GLU A 365 -5.58 30.36 -28.93
C GLU A 365 -5.33 31.28 -27.72
N THR A 366 -4.23 32.02 -27.69
CA THR A 366 -3.80 32.89 -26.58
C THR A 366 -3.83 34.38 -26.93
N SER A 367 -3.90 34.77 -28.22
CA SER A 367 -3.63 36.14 -28.68
C SER A 367 -4.70 36.70 -29.63
N LEU A 368 -5.10 37.96 -29.39
CA LEU A 368 -6.12 38.68 -30.17
C LEU A 368 -5.73 40.11 -30.52
N GLU A 369 -6.28 40.61 -31.64
CA GLU A 369 -6.35 42.02 -32.03
C GLU A 369 -7.80 42.51 -31.93
N ILE A 370 -7.98 43.74 -31.42
CA ILE A 370 -9.22 44.53 -31.56
C ILE A 370 -8.92 45.85 -32.30
N SER A 371 -9.75 46.20 -33.27
CA SER A 371 -9.60 47.46 -34.03
C SER A 371 -10.91 48.12 -34.47
N THR A 372 -10.87 49.45 -34.62
CA THR A 372 -11.98 50.33 -35.06
C THR A 372 -11.44 51.46 -35.95
N VAL A 373 -12.31 52.26 -36.57
CA VAL A 373 -11.98 53.43 -37.39
C VAL A 373 -12.61 54.69 -36.77
N ASP A 374 -11.84 55.42 -35.95
CA ASP A 374 -12.27 56.67 -35.32
C ASP A 374 -11.69 57.87 -36.10
N GLY A 375 -12.54 58.79 -36.55
CA GLY A 375 -12.13 60.00 -37.31
C GLY A 375 -11.31 59.74 -38.59
N GLY A 376 -11.46 58.55 -39.21
CA GLY A 376 -10.67 58.13 -40.38
C GLY A 376 -9.29 57.55 -40.07
N LYS A 377 -8.94 57.36 -38.78
CA LYS A 377 -7.74 56.62 -38.36
C LYS A 377 -8.13 55.25 -37.82
N ARG A 378 -7.46 54.19 -38.27
CA ARG A 378 -7.60 52.85 -37.68
C ARG A 378 -6.90 52.83 -36.31
N LEU A 379 -7.66 52.60 -35.25
CA LEU A 379 -7.13 52.28 -33.92
C LEU A 379 -7.01 50.76 -33.83
N ARG A 380 -5.88 50.25 -33.33
CA ARG A 380 -5.56 48.82 -33.17
C ARG A 380 -4.92 48.58 -31.81
N HIS A 381 -5.32 47.52 -31.13
CA HIS A 381 -4.68 47.04 -29.90
C HIS A 381 -4.63 45.51 -29.90
N ASP A 382 -3.47 44.98 -29.50
CA ASP A 382 -3.15 43.56 -29.53
C ASP A 382 -2.91 43.09 -28.08
N PHE A 383 -3.36 41.89 -27.73
CA PHE A 383 -3.33 41.36 -26.36
C PHE A 383 -3.09 39.83 -26.35
N SER A 384 -2.41 39.33 -25.32
CA SER A 384 -2.18 37.90 -25.08
C SER A 384 -2.52 37.49 -23.64
N PHE A 385 -3.11 36.30 -23.49
CA PHE A 385 -3.74 35.76 -22.29
C PHE A 385 -3.42 34.25 -22.13
N ASP A 386 -3.89 33.59 -21.05
CA ASP A 386 -3.76 32.12 -20.94
C ASP A 386 -4.61 31.37 -21.97
N GLN A 387 -5.75 31.94 -22.36
CA GLN A 387 -6.66 31.43 -23.40
C GLN A 387 -7.56 32.57 -23.89
N VAL A 388 -7.97 32.50 -25.16
CA VAL A 388 -8.90 33.41 -25.83
C VAL A 388 -10.06 32.61 -26.42
N PHE A 389 -11.21 32.70 -25.78
CA PHE A 389 -12.47 32.13 -26.26
C PHE A 389 -13.11 33.09 -27.27
N HIS A 390 -13.14 32.65 -28.53
CA HIS A 390 -13.84 33.32 -29.64
C HIS A 390 -15.37 33.16 -29.52
N PRO A 391 -16.19 33.95 -30.24
CA PRO A 391 -17.65 33.99 -30.09
C PRO A 391 -18.45 32.70 -30.29
N GLN A 392 -17.82 31.63 -30.81
CA GLN A 392 -18.46 30.32 -31.00
C GLN A 392 -18.11 29.31 -29.89
N SER A 393 -17.19 29.67 -28.98
CA SER A 393 -16.76 28.79 -27.87
C SER A 393 -17.94 28.50 -26.94
N THR A 394 -18.21 27.21 -26.73
CA THR A 394 -19.31 26.72 -25.89
C THR A 394 -19.00 26.90 -24.41
N GLN A 395 -19.99 26.66 -23.55
CA GLN A 395 -19.76 26.59 -22.10
C GLN A 395 -18.91 25.38 -21.70
N THR A 396 -18.98 24.29 -22.49
CA THR A 396 -18.23 23.05 -22.26
C THR A 396 -16.74 23.27 -22.46
N ASP A 397 -16.33 23.82 -23.62
CA ASP A 397 -14.92 24.11 -23.96
C ASP A 397 -14.27 25.01 -22.88
N ILE A 398 -15.05 25.94 -22.33
CA ILE A 398 -14.64 26.81 -21.23
C ILE A 398 -14.53 26.03 -19.91
N PHE A 399 -15.52 25.21 -19.59
CA PHE A 399 -15.53 24.46 -18.33
C PHE A 399 -14.46 23.35 -18.29
N GLU A 400 -14.15 22.71 -19.41
CA GLU A 400 -13.06 21.73 -19.51
C GLU A 400 -11.73 22.31 -19.03
N LEU A 401 -11.40 23.55 -19.42
CA LEU A 401 -10.18 24.26 -18.98
C LEU A 401 -10.26 24.84 -17.56
N VAL A 402 -11.44 24.88 -16.94
CA VAL A 402 -11.66 25.33 -15.54
C VAL A 402 -11.72 24.15 -14.56
N SER A 403 -12.23 23.00 -14.99
CA SER A 403 -12.39 21.79 -14.19
C SER A 403 -11.12 21.36 -13.41
N PRO A 404 -9.88 21.53 -13.91
CA PRO A 404 -8.70 21.17 -13.13
C PRO A 404 -8.48 22.10 -11.93
N LEU A 405 -8.82 23.39 -12.04
CA LEU A 405 -8.70 24.29 -10.88
C LEU A 405 -9.70 23.90 -9.78
N ILE A 406 -10.94 23.55 -10.16
CA ILE A 406 -11.94 23.05 -9.21
C ILE A 406 -11.44 21.79 -8.49
N GLN A 407 -10.77 20.87 -9.19
CA GLN A 407 -10.25 19.65 -8.60
C GLN A 407 -9.24 19.91 -7.47
N SER A 408 -8.42 20.96 -7.59
CA SER A 408 -7.44 21.35 -6.55
C SER A 408 -8.09 21.73 -5.21
N ALA A 409 -9.37 22.10 -5.17
CA ALA A 409 -10.07 22.39 -3.91
C ALA A 409 -10.30 21.13 -3.06
N PHE A 410 -10.45 19.95 -3.67
CA PHE A 410 -10.47 18.68 -2.93
C PHE A 410 -9.10 18.37 -2.29
N ASP A 411 -8.04 18.95 -2.85
CA ASP A 411 -6.64 18.76 -2.45
C ASP A 411 -6.17 19.82 -1.44
N GLY A 412 -7.09 20.61 -0.86
CA GLY A 412 -6.80 21.53 0.25
C GLY A 412 -6.34 22.93 -0.17
N TYR A 413 -6.39 23.24 -1.47
CA TYR A 413 -6.05 24.57 -1.99
C TYR A 413 -7.28 25.49 -1.95
N ASN A 414 -7.04 26.80 -1.84
CA ASN A 414 -8.07 27.77 -2.17
C ASN A 414 -8.11 27.97 -3.69
N VAL A 415 -9.30 28.16 -4.22
CA VAL A 415 -9.58 28.38 -5.64
C VAL A 415 -10.44 29.62 -5.77
N CYS A 416 -10.14 30.50 -6.72
CA CYS A 416 -10.94 31.70 -6.96
C CYS A 416 -11.14 31.90 -8.46
N ILE A 417 -12.39 31.94 -8.91
CA ILE A 417 -12.76 32.15 -10.31
C ILE A 417 -13.68 33.37 -10.34
N PHE A 418 -13.26 34.44 -11.02
CA PHE A 418 -14.03 35.67 -11.08
C PHE A 418 -14.19 36.22 -12.50
N ALA A 419 -15.40 36.68 -12.84
CA ALA A 419 -15.71 37.31 -14.12
C ALA A 419 -15.65 38.85 -14.02
N TYR A 420 -14.94 39.49 -14.95
CA TYR A 420 -14.77 40.93 -15.06
C TYR A 420 -15.14 41.42 -16.47
N GLY A 421 -15.66 42.63 -16.57
CA GLY A 421 -16.03 43.28 -17.83
C GLY A 421 -17.19 44.26 -17.66
N GLN A 422 -17.49 45.03 -18.70
CA GLN A 422 -18.64 45.95 -18.67
C GLN A 422 -19.98 45.20 -18.52
N THR A 423 -21.06 45.90 -18.16
CA THR A 423 -22.43 45.38 -18.26
C THR A 423 -22.74 45.02 -19.73
N GLY A 424 -23.47 43.92 -19.92
CA GLY A 424 -23.76 43.36 -21.24
C GLY A 424 -22.59 42.64 -21.94
N SER A 425 -21.44 42.41 -21.29
CA SER A 425 -20.29 41.68 -21.85
C SER A 425 -20.38 40.16 -21.78
N GLY A 426 -21.21 39.59 -20.89
CA GLY A 426 -21.36 38.14 -20.71
C GLY A 426 -20.76 37.54 -19.42
N LYS A 427 -20.44 38.36 -18.40
CA LYS A 427 -20.00 37.89 -17.06
C LYS A 427 -20.94 36.84 -16.47
N THR A 428 -22.18 37.23 -16.23
CA THR A 428 -23.26 36.40 -15.69
C THR A 428 -23.56 35.17 -16.57
N PHE A 429 -23.48 35.29 -17.91
CA PHE A 429 -23.58 34.14 -18.82
C PHE A 429 -22.37 33.19 -18.74
N THR A 430 -21.22 33.65 -18.27
CA THR A 430 -20.05 32.77 -18.03
C THR A 430 -20.16 32.09 -16.67
N MET A 431 -20.56 32.81 -15.63
CA MET A 431 -20.68 32.25 -14.28
C MET A 431 -21.94 31.40 -14.08
N GLU A 432 -23.11 31.90 -14.46
CA GLU A 432 -24.42 31.26 -14.23
C GLU A 432 -24.89 30.52 -15.51
N GLY A 433 -24.80 31.19 -16.67
CA GLY A 433 -25.21 30.64 -17.97
C GLY A 433 -26.70 30.79 -18.26
N THR A 434 -27.28 29.75 -18.86
CA THR A 434 -28.74 29.59 -19.07
C THR A 434 -29.13 28.12 -18.82
N PRO A 435 -30.42 27.80 -18.60
CA PRO A 435 -30.86 26.40 -18.42
C PRO A 435 -30.54 25.46 -19.59
N SER A 436 -30.25 25.98 -20.78
CA SER A 436 -29.81 25.21 -21.96
C SER A 436 -28.30 25.22 -22.19
N GLN A 437 -27.56 26.11 -21.52
CA GLN A 437 -26.12 26.32 -21.64
C GLN A 437 -25.56 26.78 -20.29
N THR A 438 -25.43 25.84 -19.35
CA THR A 438 -25.01 26.08 -17.96
C THR A 438 -23.59 26.67 -17.86
N GLY A 439 -23.41 27.63 -16.95
CA GLY A 439 -22.13 28.30 -16.72
C GLY A 439 -21.20 27.56 -15.75
N ILE A 440 -20.13 28.24 -15.31
CA ILE A 440 -19.15 27.69 -14.35
C ILE A 440 -19.81 27.21 -13.04
N ILE A 441 -20.77 27.96 -12.49
CA ILE A 441 -21.37 27.64 -11.18
C ILE A 441 -22.17 26.33 -11.23
N PRO A 442 -23.17 26.10 -12.11
CA PRO A 442 -23.87 24.82 -12.17
C PRO A 442 -22.95 23.65 -12.54
N ASN A 443 -22.04 23.83 -13.52
CA ASN A 443 -21.12 22.77 -13.93
C ASN A 443 -20.13 22.40 -12.80
N THR A 444 -19.77 23.36 -11.93
CA THR A 444 -19.00 23.09 -10.71
C THR A 444 -19.78 22.24 -9.71
N VAL A 445 -21.11 22.42 -9.56
CA VAL A 445 -21.94 21.56 -8.70
C VAL A 445 -21.90 20.11 -9.20
N ASP A 446 -22.06 19.90 -10.50
CA ASP A 446 -22.07 18.56 -11.10
C ASP A 446 -20.71 17.85 -10.94
N LEU A 447 -19.61 18.58 -11.19
CA LEU A 447 -18.25 18.10 -10.98
C LEU A 447 -17.93 17.82 -9.49
N LEU A 448 -18.43 18.65 -8.58
CA LEU A 448 -18.25 18.49 -7.14
C LEU A 448 -18.83 17.16 -6.66
N PHE A 449 -20.13 16.93 -6.87
CA PHE A 449 -20.78 15.72 -6.35
C PHE A 449 -20.32 14.45 -7.06
N THR A 450 -19.98 14.52 -8.35
CA THR A 450 -19.31 13.41 -9.06
C THR A 450 -17.95 13.08 -8.42
N SER A 451 -17.14 14.11 -8.13
CA SER A 451 -15.83 13.93 -7.48
C SER A 451 -15.94 13.39 -6.05
N VAL A 452 -16.95 13.81 -5.27
CA VAL A 452 -17.18 13.27 -3.92
C VAL A 452 -17.40 11.75 -3.95
N GLN A 453 -18.21 11.22 -4.89
CA GLN A 453 -18.42 9.77 -4.99
C GLN A 453 -17.13 9.03 -5.39
N ASN A 454 -16.34 9.59 -6.31
CA ASN A 454 -15.05 9.01 -6.70
C ASN A 454 -14.04 9.01 -5.53
N TYR A 455 -13.97 10.09 -4.76
CA TYR A 455 -13.11 10.18 -3.57
C TYR A 455 -13.57 9.24 -2.43
N LYS A 456 -14.86 8.97 -2.32
CA LYS A 456 -15.44 8.00 -1.37
C LYS A 456 -14.98 6.56 -1.63
N LEU A 457 -14.77 6.19 -2.89
CA LEU A 457 -14.13 4.91 -3.26
C LEU A 457 -12.65 4.85 -2.84
N SER A 458 -11.99 6.01 -2.66
CA SER A 458 -10.61 6.14 -2.15
C SER A 458 -10.55 6.48 -0.65
N GLY A 459 -11.57 6.11 0.13
CA GLY A 459 -11.58 6.24 1.60
C GLY A 459 -11.80 7.66 2.16
N TRP A 460 -12.04 8.67 1.32
CA TRP A 460 -12.31 10.05 1.76
C TRP A 460 -13.81 10.31 1.94
N SER A 461 -14.19 10.89 3.08
CA SER A 461 -15.50 11.51 3.28
C SER A 461 -15.36 13.02 3.18
N TYR A 462 -16.24 13.70 2.44
CA TYR A 462 -16.26 15.17 2.33
C TYR A 462 -17.59 15.72 2.84
N ASN A 463 -17.52 16.71 3.73
CA ASN A 463 -18.63 17.62 4.01
C ASN A 463 -18.47 18.88 3.15
N ILE A 464 -19.56 19.32 2.53
CA ILE A 464 -19.63 20.54 1.72
C ILE A 464 -20.47 21.57 2.46
N SER A 465 -19.92 22.77 2.67
CA SER A 465 -20.66 23.91 3.20
C SER A 465 -20.58 25.12 2.27
N VAL A 466 -21.68 25.89 2.18
CA VAL A 466 -21.83 26.95 1.17
C VAL A 466 -22.39 28.23 1.79
N THR A 467 -21.90 29.36 1.31
CA THR A 467 -22.41 30.71 1.64
C THR A 467 -22.59 31.53 0.36
N PHE A 468 -23.63 32.36 0.30
CA PHE A 468 -23.86 33.32 -0.79
C PHE A 468 -23.91 34.75 -0.25
N LEU A 469 -23.11 35.62 -0.85
CA LEU A 469 -22.86 36.98 -0.37
C LEU A 469 -22.96 37.97 -1.55
N GLU A 470 -23.63 39.09 -1.34
CA GLU A 470 -23.61 40.23 -2.26
C GLU A 470 -22.83 41.40 -1.65
N ILE A 471 -21.96 42.02 -2.43
CA ILE A 471 -21.29 43.28 -2.09
C ILE A 471 -21.91 44.39 -2.96
N TYR A 472 -22.68 45.27 -2.33
CA TYR A 472 -23.33 46.42 -2.99
C TYR A 472 -23.03 47.70 -2.21
N ASN A 473 -22.51 48.73 -2.89
CA ASN A 473 -22.19 50.03 -2.29
C ASN A 473 -21.30 49.95 -1.02
N GLU A 474 -20.28 49.07 -1.03
CA GLU A 474 -19.40 48.75 0.11
C GLU A 474 -20.11 48.19 1.37
N VAL A 475 -21.37 47.78 1.24
CA VAL A 475 -22.14 47.02 2.23
C VAL A 475 -22.22 45.55 1.81
N LEU A 476 -22.19 44.65 2.80
CA LEU A 476 -22.32 43.21 2.63
C LEU A 476 -23.77 42.78 2.90
N TYR A 477 -24.30 41.88 2.06
CA TYR A 477 -25.64 41.31 2.20
C TYR A 477 -25.59 39.78 2.12
N ASP A 478 -26.30 39.11 3.02
CA ASP A 478 -26.51 37.65 3.03
C ASP A 478 -27.60 37.30 2.01
N LEU A 479 -27.30 36.46 1.01
CA LEU A 479 -28.28 36.08 -0.01
C LEU A 479 -29.12 34.85 0.37
N LEU A 480 -28.85 34.21 1.51
CA LEU A 480 -29.63 33.08 2.03
C LEU A 480 -30.54 33.47 3.20
N SER A 481 -30.55 34.75 3.61
CA SER A 481 -31.28 35.23 4.78
C SER A 481 -32.06 36.50 4.48
N ASN A 482 -33.37 36.48 4.79
CA ASN A 482 -34.24 37.66 4.72
C ASN A 482 -34.13 38.58 5.96
N GLU A 483 -33.25 38.26 6.92
CA GLU A 483 -32.97 39.11 8.08
C GLU A 483 -31.86 40.12 7.75
N GLN A 484 -32.05 41.39 8.11
CA GLN A 484 -30.99 42.39 7.99
C GLN A 484 -29.95 42.19 9.11
N LYS A 485 -28.81 41.59 8.76
CA LYS A 485 -27.68 41.28 9.67
C LYS A 485 -26.51 42.23 9.45
N ASP A 486 -25.83 42.63 10.53
CA ASP A 486 -24.53 43.30 10.44
C ASP A 486 -23.44 42.28 10.08
N LEU A 487 -22.89 42.39 8.88
CA LEU A 487 -21.84 41.52 8.34
C LEU A 487 -20.49 42.25 8.28
N GLU A 488 -19.45 41.64 8.85
CA GLU A 488 -18.08 42.19 8.86
C GLU A 488 -17.04 41.17 8.43
N ILE A 489 -16.04 41.61 7.66
CA ILE A 489 -14.85 40.80 7.33
C ILE A 489 -13.88 40.88 8.51
N ARG A 490 -13.54 39.74 9.09
CA ARG A 490 -12.67 39.60 10.27
C ARG A 490 -11.56 38.59 9.97
N MET A 491 -10.39 38.74 10.60
CA MET A 491 -9.30 37.76 10.52
C MET A 491 -9.60 36.58 11.44
N VAL A 492 -9.31 35.34 11.01
CA VAL A 492 -9.60 34.12 11.80
C VAL A 492 -8.67 34.01 13.01
N ASN A 493 -7.38 34.29 12.81
CA ASN A 493 -6.35 34.22 13.85
C ASN A 493 -5.29 35.31 13.60
N PRO A 494 -4.93 36.14 14.60
CA PRO A 494 -3.89 37.16 14.46
C PRO A 494 -2.52 36.64 14.02
N LYS A 495 -2.20 35.34 14.24
CA LYS A 495 -0.96 34.70 13.79
C LYS A 495 -0.96 34.35 12.28
N THR A 496 -2.13 34.26 11.64
CA THR A 496 -2.29 33.90 10.22
C THR A 496 -3.07 34.99 9.47
N PRO A 497 -2.45 36.16 9.21
CA PRO A 497 -3.14 37.37 8.75
C PRO A 497 -3.79 37.25 7.36
N HIS A 498 -3.49 36.17 6.61
CA HIS A 498 -4.05 35.88 5.31
C HIS A 498 -5.37 35.09 5.35
N GLU A 499 -5.83 34.61 6.52
CA GLU A 499 -7.13 33.94 6.64
C GLU A 499 -8.21 34.85 7.27
N ILE A 500 -9.35 34.93 6.59
CA ILE A 500 -10.50 35.77 6.94
C ILE A 500 -11.81 34.98 6.90
N THR A 501 -12.81 35.50 7.60
CA THR A 501 -14.22 35.06 7.56
C THR A 501 -15.15 36.28 7.61
N VAL A 502 -16.41 36.09 7.17
CA VAL A 502 -17.47 37.09 7.33
C VAL A 502 -18.31 36.71 8.56
N SER A 503 -18.39 37.59 9.56
CA SER A 503 -19.21 37.32 10.75
C SER A 503 -20.70 37.40 10.43
N ASN A 504 -21.49 36.50 11.02
CA ASN A 504 -22.96 36.44 10.92
C ASN A 504 -23.53 36.05 9.53
N LEU A 505 -22.67 35.73 8.56
CA LEU A 505 -23.08 35.19 7.26
C LEU A 505 -23.62 33.75 7.44
N THR A 506 -24.72 33.41 6.78
CA THR A 506 -25.34 32.09 6.91
C THR A 506 -24.58 31.04 6.08
N GLU A 507 -24.13 29.98 6.74
CA GLU A 507 -23.44 28.82 6.15
C GLU A 507 -24.35 27.60 6.23
N PHE A 508 -24.67 27.00 5.07
CA PHE A 508 -25.47 25.76 4.99
C PHE A 508 -24.58 24.57 4.62
N SER A 509 -24.84 23.41 5.20
CA SER A 509 -24.30 22.13 4.72
C SER A 509 -25.18 21.60 3.60
N VAL A 510 -24.59 20.99 2.57
CA VAL A 510 -25.30 20.36 1.45
C VAL A 510 -24.81 18.94 1.22
N ASP A 511 -25.72 18.00 1.04
CA ASP A 511 -25.42 16.56 0.89
C ASP A 511 -25.67 16.06 -0.55
N SER A 512 -26.42 16.81 -1.36
CA SER A 512 -26.70 16.51 -2.78
C SER A 512 -26.55 17.73 -3.70
N ALA A 513 -26.46 17.46 -5.00
CA ALA A 513 -26.42 18.48 -6.04
C ALA A 513 -27.72 19.30 -6.12
N ASP A 514 -28.86 18.70 -5.77
CA ASP A 514 -30.16 19.35 -5.85
C ASP A 514 -30.36 20.35 -4.69
N ASP A 515 -29.91 20.04 -3.47
CA ASP A 515 -29.90 20.99 -2.34
C ASP A 515 -29.12 22.26 -2.71
N LEU A 516 -27.98 22.10 -3.39
CA LEU A 516 -27.15 23.22 -3.81
C LEU A 516 -27.77 24.00 -4.98
N ARG A 517 -28.49 23.35 -5.90
CA ARG A 517 -29.26 24.03 -6.95
C ARG A 517 -30.40 24.86 -6.36
N GLU A 518 -31.13 24.34 -5.36
CA GLU A 518 -32.18 25.11 -4.67
C GLU A 518 -31.60 26.34 -3.96
N LEU A 519 -30.48 26.21 -3.24
CA LEU A 519 -29.80 27.35 -2.61
C LEU A 519 -29.29 28.39 -3.63
N ILE A 520 -28.86 27.96 -4.81
CA ILE A 520 -28.49 28.84 -5.93
C ILE A 520 -29.72 29.62 -6.42
N GLU A 521 -30.86 28.96 -6.65
CA GLU A 521 -32.11 29.62 -7.08
C GLU A 521 -32.66 30.59 -6.03
N VAL A 522 -32.57 30.26 -4.74
CA VAL A 522 -32.92 31.16 -3.62
C VAL A 522 -32.02 32.39 -3.61
N ALA A 523 -30.69 32.22 -3.75
CA ALA A 523 -29.75 33.33 -3.78
C ALA A 523 -29.96 34.27 -4.99
N HIS A 524 -30.24 33.71 -6.18
CA HIS A 524 -30.64 34.49 -7.36
C HIS A 524 -31.96 35.23 -7.13
N SER A 525 -32.95 34.59 -6.49
CA SER A 525 -34.24 35.21 -6.19
C SER A 525 -34.13 36.41 -5.25
N HIS A 526 -33.26 36.33 -4.23
CA HIS A 526 -32.98 37.48 -3.35
C HIS A 526 -32.17 38.58 -4.08
N ARG A 527 -31.16 38.23 -4.90
CA ARG A 527 -30.41 39.20 -5.74
C ARG A 527 -31.34 39.92 -6.74
N ALA A 528 -32.33 39.21 -7.28
CA ALA A 528 -33.29 39.74 -8.27
C ALA A 528 -34.41 40.58 -7.64
N THR A 529 -35.00 40.15 -6.52
CA THR A 529 -36.06 40.94 -5.84
C THR A 529 -35.53 42.26 -5.27
N ALA A 530 -34.24 42.33 -4.94
CA ALA A 530 -33.55 43.57 -4.59
C ALA A 530 -33.35 44.54 -5.78
N ALA A 531 -33.60 44.11 -7.03
CA ALA A 531 -33.53 44.89 -8.25
C ALA A 531 -34.94 45.35 -8.71
N THR A 532 -35.52 46.32 -7.99
CA THR A 532 -36.82 46.91 -8.36
C THR A 532 -36.76 47.67 -9.70
N ALA A 533 -37.90 47.96 -10.32
CA ALA A 533 -38.04 48.45 -11.71
C ALA A 533 -37.38 49.83 -12.05
N GLY A 534 -36.62 50.43 -11.14
CA GLY A 534 -35.74 51.58 -11.39
C GLY A 534 -34.30 51.39 -10.93
N ASN A 535 -33.91 50.19 -10.49
CA ASN A 535 -32.62 49.84 -9.91
C ASN A 535 -32.10 48.53 -10.54
N GLU A 536 -31.22 48.64 -11.53
CA GLU A 536 -30.52 47.53 -12.17
C GLU A 536 -29.41 46.96 -11.26
N ARG A 537 -29.76 46.58 -10.02
CA ARG A 537 -28.83 46.26 -8.92
C ARG A 537 -27.85 45.13 -9.28
N SER A 538 -28.30 44.11 -10.02
CA SER A 538 -27.47 42.99 -10.48
C SER A 538 -26.28 43.42 -11.34
N SER A 539 -26.40 44.48 -12.14
CA SER A 539 -25.28 45.05 -12.91
C SER A 539 -24.25 45.79 -12.02
N ARG A 540 -24.62 46.06 -10.76
CA ARG A 540 -23.99 47.03 -9.85
C ARG A 540 -23.52 46.42 -8.53
N SER A 541 -23.69 45.12 -8.35
CA SER A 541 -23.25 44.38 -7.16
C SER A 541 -22.40 43.18 -7.53
N HIS A 542 -21.39 42.91 -6.71
CA HIS A 542 -20.57 41.71 -6.84
C HIS A 542 -21.27 40.57 -6.10
N ALA A 543 -21.57 39.47 -6.78
CA ALA A 543 -22.04 38.25 -6.14
C ALA A 543 -20.85 37.31 -5.89
N VAL A 544 -20.81 36.70 -4.71
CA VAL A 544 -19.79 35.75 -4.26
C VAL A 544 -20.48 34.50 -3.74
N THR A 545 -20.28 33.38 -4.45
CA THR A 545 -20.63 32.04 -3.98
C THR A 545 -19.35 31.38 -3.48
N GLN A 546 -19.29 31.09 -2.18
CA GLN A 546 -18.16 30.37 -1.58
C GLN A 546 -18.60 28.96 -1.19
N ILE A 547 -17.94 27.95 -1.78
CA ILE A 547 -18.12 26.53 -1.47
C ILE A 547 -16.87 26.04 -0.72
N LYS A 548 -17.03 25.53 0.48
CA LYS A 548 -15.98 25.02 1.36
C LYS A 548 -16.05 23.50 1.41
N LEU A 549 -14.93 22.83 1.13
CA LEU A 549 -14.81 21.39 1.08
C LEU A 549 -13.98 20.92 2.29
N THR A 550 -14.59 20.12 3.16
CA THR A 550 -13.95 19.58 4.36
C THR A 550 -13.83 18.06 4.23
N GLY A 551 -12.71 17.59 3.70
CA GLY A 551 -12.39 16.18 3.50
C GLY A 551 -11.74 15.54 4.73
N THR A 552 -12.05 14.28 5.01
CA THR A 552 -11.39 13.46 6.05
C THR A 552 -11.20 12.02 5.56
N HIS A 553 -10.00 11.47 5.70
CA HIS A 553 -9.67 10.09 5.28
C HIS A 553 -9.98 9.09 6.39
N TYR A 554 -10.83 8.09 6.11
CA TYR A 554 -11.13 7.00 7.03
C TYR A 554 -9.89 6.13 7.30
N GLY A 555 -9.64 5.72 8.55
CA GLY A 555 -8.46 4.92 8.92
C GLY A 555 -7.13 5.67 9.05
N ARG A 556 -6.86 6.72 8.24
CA ARG A 556 -5.63 7.53 8.35
C ARG A 556 -5.79 8.82 9.17
N GLY A 557 -7.01 9.34 9.32
CA GLY A 557 -7.29 10.55 10.10
C GLY A 557 -6.85 11.88 9.46
N GLU A 558 -6.28 11.85 8.26
CA GLU A 558 -5.92 13.06 7.51
C GLU A 558 -7.14 13.91 7.18
N LYS A 559 -6.94 15.24 7.16
CA LYS A 559 -7.94 16.23 6.80
C LYS A 559 -7.46 17.09 5.62
N SER A 560 -8.40 17.44 4.74
CA SER A 560 -8.20 18.38 3.63
C SER A 560 -9.25 19.48 3.74
N VAL A 561 -8.85 20.76 3.64
CA VAL A 561 -9.78 21.89 3.70
C VAL A 561 -9.49 22.86 2.56
N GLY A 562 -10.36 22.86 1.55
CA GLY A 562 -10.30 23.77 0.40
C GLY A 562 -11.51 24.69 0.33
N LYS A 563 -11.37 25.80 -0.41
CA LYS A 563 -12.43 26.81 -0.59
C LYS A 563 -12.47 27.25 -2.05
N ILE A 564 -13.60 27.03 -2.73
CA ILE A 564 -13.88 27.52 -4.08
C ILE A 564 -14.66 28.83 -3.95
N ASN A 565 -14.18 29.91 -4.57
CA ASN A 565 -14.80 31.22 -4.57
C ASN A 565 -15.21 31.56 -6.00
N LEU A 566 -16.50 31.51 -6.32
CA LEU A 566 -17.06 31.80 -7.64
C LEU A 566 -17.71 33.19 -7.60
N ILE A 567 -17.25 34.11 -8.45
CA ILE A 567 -17.55 35.54 -8.31
C ILE A 567 -18.00 36.18 -9.63
N ASP A 568 -19.20 36.78 -9.63
CA ASP A 568 -19.71 37.65 -10.70
C ASP A 568 -19.56 39.10 -10.23
N LEU A 569 -18.56 39.82 -10.77
CA LEU A 569 -18.30 41.21 -10.38
C LEU A 569 -19.34 42.16 -10.99
N ALA A 570 -19.43 43.37 -10.47
CA ALA A 570 -20.20 44.47 -11.07
C ALA A 570 -19.64 44.93 -12.44
N GLY A 571 -20.41 45.75 -13.17
CA GLY A 571 -19.96 46.41 -14.40
C GLY A 571 -18.74 47.31 -14.19
N SER A 572 -17.74 47.18 -15.07
CA SER A 572 -16.51 47.99 -15.07
C SER A 572 -16.63 49.32 -15.83
N GLU A 573 -17.81 49.64 -16.38
CA GLU A 573 -18.03 50.82 -17.22
C GLU A 573 -18.00 52.15 -16.46
N SER A 574 -17.54 53.18 -17.14
CA SER A 574 -17.35 54.52 -16.58
C SER A 574 -18.69 55.24 -16.38
N PRO A 575 -18.92 55.95 -15.25
CA PRO A 575 -20.20 56.62 -14.95
C PRO A 575 -20.55 57.72 -15.96
N LYS A 576 -21.78 57.69 -16.52
CA LYS A 576 -22.23 58.61 -17.59
C LYS A 576 -23.27 59.66 -17.18
N THR A 577 -23.86 59.60 -15.98
CA THR A 577 -24.99 60.48 -15.57
C THR A 577 -24.95 60.87 -14.09
N SER A 578 -25.41 62.09 -13.77
CA SER A 578 -25.33 62.73 -12.45
C SER A 578 -26.17 62.09 -11.33
N ASN A 579 -27.32 61.49 -11.64
CA ASN A 579 -28.38 61.32 -10.64
C ASN A 579 -28.15 60.19 -9.62
N ARG A 580 -27.08 59.38 -9.76
CA ARG A 580 -26.63 58.36 -8.79
C ARG A 580 -25.10 58.26 -8.73
N MET A 581 -24.43 59.41 -8.67
CA MET A 581 -22.96 59.45 -8.71
C MET A 581 -22.29 58.68 -7.58
N ASP A 582 -22.77 58.77 -6.32
CA ASP A 582 -22.04 58.19 -5.18
C ASP A 582 -22.13 56.66 -5.07
N GLU A 583 -23.30 56.09 -5.40
CA GLU A 583 -23.47 54.65 -5.67
C GLU A 583 -22.47 54.18 -6.73
N THR A 584 -22.45 54.85 -7.88
CA THR A 584 -21.62 54.45 -9.02
C THR A 584 -20.12 54.67 -8.77
N LYS A 585 -19.76 55.66 -7.94
CA LYS A 585 -18.39 55.88 -7.42
C LYS A 585 -17.95 54.73 -6.51
N ASN A 586 -18.78 54.30 -5.55
CA ASN A 586 -18.41 53.25 -4.60
C ASN A 586 -18.23 51.88 -5.29
N ILE A 587 -19.09 51.56 -6.26
CA ILE A 587 -18.96 50.36 -7.08
C ILE A 587 -17.65 50.41 -7.88
N ASN A 588 -17.41 51.49 -8.63
CA ASN A 588 -16.16 51.65 -9.38
C ASN A 588 -14.92 51.74 -8.47
N ARG A 589 -15.04 52.24 -7.23
CA ARG A 589 -13.97 52.24 -6.23
C ARG A 589 -13.54 50.82 -5.92
N SER A 590 -14.47 49.89 -5.63
CA SER A 590 -14.11 48.49 -5.34
C SER A 590 -13.30 47.82 -6.49
N LEU A 591 -13.65 48.10 -7.75
CA LEU A 591 -12.90 47.63 -8.93
C LEU A 591 -11.58 48.40 -9.16
N SER A 592 -11.52 49.67 -8.76
CA SER A 592 -10.31 50.49 -8.82
C SER A 592 -9.30 50.06 -7.75
N GLU A 593 -9.75 49.75 -6.54
CA GLU A 593 -8.90 49.20 -5.48
C GLU A 593 -8.44 47.79 -5.82
N LEU A 594 -9.27 46.97 -6.49
CA LEU A 594 -8.83 45.69 -7.07
C LEU A 594 -7.70 45.90 -8.08
N THR A 595 -7.81 46.94 -8.92
CA THR A 595 -6.73 47.35 -9.83
C THR A 595 -5.48 47.80 -9.06
N ASN A 596 -5.63 48.61 -8.01
CA ASN A 596 -4.52 49.06 -7.15
C ASN A 596 -3.80 47.89 -6.46
N VAL A 597 -4.55 46.88 -5.99
CA VAL A 597 -4.01 45.67 -5.38
C VAL A 597 -3.19 44.86 -6.38
N ILE A 598 -3.71 44.62 -7.59
CA ILE A 598 -2.96 43.94 -8.66
C ILE A 598 -1.70 44.73 -9.05
N MET A 599 -1.80 46.06 -9.18
CA MET A 599 -0.64 46.91 -9.49
C MET A 599 0.39 46.94 -8.35
N ALA A 600 -0.02 46.84 -7.09
CA ALA A 600 0.91 46.72 -5.95
C ALA A 600 1.63 45.36 -5.93
N LEU A 601 0.93 44.28 -6.29
CA LEU A 601 1.51 42.94 -6.42
C LEU A 601 2.49 42.84 -7.59
N LEU A 602 2.15 43.40 -8.76
CA LEU A 602 3.02 43.50 -9.93
C LEU A 602 4.35 44.20 -9.64
N ASN A 603 4.30 45.29 -8.86
CA ASN A 603 5.49 46.05 -8.46
C ASN A 603 6.20 45.47 -7.23
N GLN A 604 5.72 44.35 -6.67
CA GLN A 604 6.25 43.69 -5.48
C GLN A 604 6.34 44.63 -4.25
N ASN A 605 5.34 45.49 -4.07
CA ASN A 605 5.29 46.43 -2.94
C ASN A 605 5.06 45.70 -1.61
N ASP A 606 5.87 46.00 -0.59
CA ASP A 606 5.76 45.44 0.78
C ASP A 606 4.36 45.61 1.40
N HIS A 607 3.65 46.69 1.05
CA HIS A 607 2.30 46.98 1.54
C HIS A 607 1.29 46.98 0.37
N VAL A 608 0.50 45.91 0.29
CA VAL A 608 -0.61 45.77 -0.67
C VAL A 608 -1.93 46.21 0.00
N PRO A 609 -2.70 47.15 -0.60
CA PRO A 609 -3.79 47.86 0.09
C PRO A 609 -5.14 47.09 0.13
N TYR A 610 -5.12 45.81 0.48
CA TYR A 610 -6.32 44.94 0.48
C TYR A 610 -7.53 45.51 1.22
N ARG A 611 -7.32 46.26 2.31
CA ARG A 611 -8.39 46.80 3.16
C ARG A 611 -9.10 48.04 2.59
N ASN A 612 -8.69 48.56 1.42
CA ASN A 612 -9.27 49.78 0.83
C ASN A 612 -10.73 49.60 0.34
N SER A 613 -11.16 48.37 0.06
CA SER A 613 -12.55 48.02 -0.26
C SER A 613 -12.95 46.67 0.36
N LYS A 614 -14.26 46.42 0.53
CA LYS A 614 -14.77 45.12 1.00
C LYS A 614 -14.40 43.99 0.05
N LEU A 615 -14.48 44.23 -1.27
CA LEU A 615 -14.14 43.25 -2.30
C LEU A 615 -12.66 42.84 -2.22
N THR A 616 -11.74 43.80 -2.16
CA THR A 616 -10.30 43.51 -2.05
C THR A 616 -9.91 42.89 -0.72
N HIS A 617 -10.64 43.19 0.35
CA HIS A 617 -10.40 42.58 1.65
C HIS A 617 -10.86 41.12 1.66
N LEU A 618 -11.99 40.82 1.01
CA LEU A 618 -12.49 39.45 0.82
C LEU A 618 -11.61 38.62 -0.15
N LEU A 619 -11.05 39.27 -1.17
CA LEU A 619 -10.12 38.65 -2.13
C LEU A 619 -8.67 38.56 -1.63
N MET A 620 -8.35 39.05 -0.44
CA MET A 620 -6.99 39.02 0.11
C MET A 620 -6.35 37.61 0.14
N PRO A 621 -7.05 36.53 0.54
CA PRO A 621 -6.49 35.17 0.50
C PRO A 621 -6.27 34.68 -0.94
N SER A 622 -7.14 35.12 -1.87
CA SER A 622 -7.16 34.74 -3.28
C SER A 622 -6.09 35.41 -4.13
N LEU A 623 -5.65 36.62 -3.74
CA LEU A 623 -4.76 37.47 -4.52
C LEU A 623 -3.36 37.63 -3.90
N GLY A 624 -3.17 37.31 -2.62
CA GLY A 624 -1.88 37.43 -1.92
C GLY A 624 -1.57 36.26 -0.99
N GLY A 625 -2.23 35.12 -1.18
CA GLY A 625 -2.11 33.95 -0.32
C GLY A 625 -2.09 32.64 -1.09
N ASN A 626 -2.31 31.55 -0.35
CA ASN A 626 -2.28 30.19 -0.86
C ASN A 626 -3.54 29.88 -1.71
N SER A 627 -3.60 30.38 -2.95
CA SER A 627 -4.77 30.27 -3.83
C SER A 627 -4.40 30.11 -5.31
N LYS A 628 -5.23 29.36 -6.03
CA LYS A 628 -5.20 29.21 -7.50
C LYS A 628 -6.33 30.03 -8.10
N THR A 629 -5.98 31.08 -8.83
CA THR A 629 -6.90 32.18 -9.15
C THR A 629 -7.01 32.37 -10.66
N LEU A 630 -8.24 32.42 -11.17
CA LEU A 630 -8.57 32.57 -12.57
C LEU A 630 -9.50 33.78 -12.78
N MET A 631 -9.07 34.70 -13.63
CA MET A 631 -9.86 35.83 -14.09
C MET A 631 -10.45 35.54 -15.48
N PHE A 632 -11.77 35.59 -15.62
CA PHE A 632 -12.41 35.75 -16.91
C PHE A 632 -12.51 37.24 -17.27
N ILE A 633 -12.00 37.62 -18.44
CA ILE A 633 -12.19 38.95 -19.02
C ILE A 633 -13.22 38.89 -20.16
N ASN A 634 -14.46 39.25 -19.84
CA ASN A 634 -15.58 39.27 -20.77
C ASN A 634 -15.63 40.59 -21.54
N VAL A 635 -15.76 40.51 -22.86
CA VAL A 635 -15.87 41.67 -23.76
C VAL A 635 -17.01 41.52 -24.77
N ALA A 636 -17.68 42.64 -25.05
CA ALA A 636 -18.72 42.73 -26.07
C ALA A 636 -18.11 43.12 -27.41
N PRO A 637 -18.54 42.53 -28.55
CA PRO A 637 -17.84 42.69 -29.82
C PRO A 637 -18.05 44.04 -30.53
N PHE A 638 -18.81 44.97 -29.94
CA PHE A 638 -19.38 46.14 -30.62
C PHE A 638 -18.50 47.39 -30.61
N ASP A 639 -18.65 48.22 -31.63
CA ASP A 639 -17.87 49.44 -31.84
C ASP A 639 -18.12 50.50 -30.75
N ASP A 640 -19.38 50.67 -30.33
CA ASP A 640 -19.75 51.53 -29.20
C ASP A 640 -19.23 51.01 -27.84
N CYS A 641 -18.79 49.75 -27.80
CA CYS A 641 -18.13 49.12 -26.66
C CYS A 641 -16.59 49.11 -26.78
N PHE A 642 -15.98 49.59 -27.87
CA PHE A 642 -14.52 49.51 -28.10
C PHE A 642 -13.71 50.11 -26.93
N LYS A 643 -14.07 51.32 -26.48
CA LYS A 643 -13.29 52.08 -25.48
C LYS A 643 -13.29 51.41 -24.10
N GLU A 644 -14.41 50.81 -23.69
CA GLU A 644 -14.50 50.03 -22.44
C GLU A 644 -13.87 48.64 -22.61
N SER A 645 -14.04 47.98 -23.76
CA SER A 645 -13.41 46.68 -24.04
C SER A 645 -11.88 46.76 -24.02
N VAL A 646 -11.29 47.81 -24.62
CA VAL A 646 -9.84 48.07 -24.58
C VAL A 646 -9.34 48.37 -23.15
N LYS A 647 -10.13 49.07 -22.34
CA LYS A 647 -9.84 49.30 -20.91
C LYS A 647 -9.86 47.99 -20.12
N SER A 648 -10.87 47.15 -20.34
CA SER A 648 -11.02 45.81 -19.78
C SER A 648 -9.84 44.90 -20.15
N LEU A 649 -9.46 44.84 -21.43
CA LEU A 649 -8.34 44.02 -21.93
C LEU A 649 -6.99 44.49 -21.38
N ARG A 650 -6.75 45.81 -21.25
CA ARG A 650 -5.53 46.35 -20.62
C ARG A 650 -5.43 46.00 -19.13
N PHE A 651 -6.54 46.05 -18.39
CA PHE A 651 -6.54 45.61 -16.99
C PHE A 651 -6.21 44.12 -16.89
N ALA A 652 -6.84 43.28 -17.71
CA ALA A 652 -6.57 41.84 -17.74
C ALA A 652 -5.13 41.50 -18.16
N ALA A 653 -4.53 42.26 -19.08
CA ALA A 653 -3.12 42.09 -19.45
C ALA A 653 -2.15 42.40 -18.29
N ASN A 654 -2.47 43.39 -17.45
CA ASN A 654 -1.73 43.64 -16.22
C ASN A 654 -1.89 42.46 -15.23
N VAL A 655 -3.12 41.94 -15.05
CA VAL A 655 -3.36 40.76 -14.18
C VAL A 655 -2.55 39.55 -14.66
N ASN A 656 -2.47 39.30 -15.98
CA ASN A 656 -1.71 38.20 -16.57
C ASN A 656 -0.18 38.30 -16.33
N ALA A 657 0.35 39.50 -16.12
CA ALA A 657 1.77 39.69 -15.78
C ALA A 657 2.09 39.39 -14.29
N CYS A 658 1.08 39.18 -13.44
CA CYS A 658 1.23 39.12 -11.98
C CYS A 658 1.61 37.72 -11.47
N LYS A 659 2.92 37.47 -11.32
CA LYS A 659 3.45 36.21 -10.76
C LYS A 659 3.61 36.28 -9.24
N LEU A 660 2.87 35.45 -8.53
CA LEU A 660 2.98 35.25 -7.08
C LEU A 660 4.09 34.23 -6.73
N ASN A 661 4.52 34.22 -5.47
CA ASN A 661 5.48 33.25 -4.93
C ASN A 661 4.88 31.83 -4.81
N LYS A 662 5.74 30.83 -4.52
CA LYS A 662 5.34 29.42 -4.38
C LYS A 662 4.22 29.21 -3.36
N VAL A 663 3.36 28.25 -3.69
CA VAL A 663 2.13 27.84 -3.00
C VAL A 663 2.50 27.00 -1.76
N HIS A 664 1.79 27.19 -0.64
CA HIS A 664 2.10 26.58 0.67
C HIS A 664 0.89 25.81 1.23
N TYR A 665 0.94 24.48 1.14
CA TYR A 665 -0.14 23.55 1.49
C TYR A 665 -0.75 23.74 2.91
N ASN A 666 -2.09 23.77 3.00
CA ASN A 666 -2.84 24.02 4.23
C ASN A 666 -2.99 22.76 5.11
N ARG A 667 -1.92 22.28 5.77
CA ARG A 667 -2.02 21.16 6.74
C ARG A 667 -2.32 21.68 8.15
N MET A 668 -3.50 21.39 8.68
CA MET A 668 -3.79 21.56 10.11
C MET A 668 -3.40 20.29 10.88
N SER A 669 -2.27 20.32 11.58
CA SER A 669 -1.89 19.36 12.61
C SER A 669 -2.20 19.95 13.99
N ASP A 670 -3.28 19.50 14.62
CA ASP A 670 -3.60 19.81 16.02
C ASP A 670 -2.64 19.04 16.96
N THR A 671 -1.36 19.46 17.01
CA THR A 671 -0.34 18.87 17.89
C THR A 671 0.84 19.85 18.08
N GLU A 672 0.81 20.64 19.16
CA GLU A 672 1.98 21.38 19.64
C GLU A 672 2.85 20.45 20.50
N ASP A 673 3.70 19.61 19.87
CA ASP A 673 4.99 19.10 20.40
C ASP A 673 5.59 18.01 19.48
N ASP A 674 6.59 18.37 18.66
CA ASP A 674 7.98 17.88 18.77
C ASP A 674 8.83 18.35 17.57
N SER A 675 10.11 18.62 17.79
CA SER A 675 11.07 18.95 16.74
C SER A 675 11.75 17.70 16.16
N SER A 676 10.95 16.73 15.70
CA SER A 676 11.44 15.57 14.96
C SER A 676 10.57 15.27 13.72
N VAL A 677 11.08 15.65 12.55
CA VAL A 677 10.56 15.10 11.28
C VAL A 677 11.09 13.67 11.20
N SER A 678 10.20 12.68 11.32
CA SER A 678 10.57 11.26 11.31
C SER A 678 10.93 10.79 9.90
N ASP A 679 12.23 10.80 9.62
CA ASP A 679 12.89 10.54 8.33
C ASP A 679 12.89 9.04 7.93
N ASN A 680 11.71 8.41 8.02
CA ASN A 680 11.49 6.96 8.01
C ASN A 680 11.04 6.40 6.64
N SER A 681 11.18 7.15 5.54
CA SER A 681 10.78 6.73 4.19
C SER A 681 11.91 6.13 3.33
N TRP A 682 13.14 6.08 3.85
CA TRP A 682 14.30 5.54 3.13
C TRP A 682 14.54 4.07 3.47
N PRO A 683 15.08 3.24 2.55
CA PRO A 683 15.40 1.84 2.84
C PRO A 683 16.58 1.66 3.83
N VAL A 684 17.27 2.75 4.18
CA VAL A 684 18.50 2.74 4.99
C VAL A 684 18.18 2.60 6.48
N ASN A 685 18.34 1.39 7.01
CA ASN A 685 18.24 1.09 8.44
C ASN A 685 19.45 0.25 8.91
N GLU A 686 19.58 0.06 10.22
CA GLU A 686 20.72 -0.64 10.82
C GLU A 686 20.89 -2.07 10.27
N THR A 687 19.81 -2.84 10.18
CA THR A 687 19.80 -4.21 9.64
C THR A 687 20.24 -4.26 8.17
N TRP A 688 19.76 -3.32 7.36
CA TRP A 688 20.12 -3.20 5.94
C TRP A 688 21.61 -2.84 5.76
N LEU A 689 22.14 -1.94 6.60
CA LEU A 689 23.56 -1.61 6.62
C LEU A 689 24.44 -2.78 7.09
N ILE A 690 23.98 -3.58 8.06
CA ILE A 690 24.67 -4.82 8.47
C ILE A 690 24.75 -5.79 7.29
N GLY A 691 23.67 -6.00 6.53
CA GLY A 691 23.68 -6.85 5.34
C GLY A 691 24.74 -6.44 4.32
N ILE A 692 24.78 -5.17 3.93
CA ILE A 692 25.76 -4.63 2.96
C ILE A 692 27.21 -4.77 3.46
N LEU A 693 27.45 -4.48 4.74
CA LEU A 693 28.78 -4.63 5.32
C LEU A 693 29.19 -6.11 5.42
N THR A 694 28.22 -7.02 5.64
CA THR A 694 28.43 -8.48 5.68
C THR A 694 28.83 -9.01 4.29
N GLU A 695 28.15 -8.57 3.24
CA GLU A 695 28.55 -8.85 1.85
C GLU A 695 29.95 -8.30 1.53
N ASN A 696 30.27 -7.08 2.00
CA ASN A 696 31.56 -6.44 1.73
C ASN A 696 32.74 -7.14 2.42
N HIS A 697 32.58 -7.56 3.67
CA HIS A 697 33.62 -8.24 4.44
C HIS A 697 33.61 -9.77 4.28
N LYS A 698 32.55 -10.35 3.69
CA LYS A 698 32.36 -11.80 3.49
C LYS A 698 32.41 -12.58 4.81
N CYS A 699 31.76 -12.05 5.83
CA CYS A 699 31.73 -12.56 7.20
C CYS A 699 30.32 -13.04 7.59
N SER A 700 30.07 -13.26 8.88
CA SER A 700 28.73 -13.39 9.45
C SER A 700 28.19 -12.01 9.85
N GLU A 701 26.87 -11.84 9.88
CA GLU A 701 26.23 -10.63 10.41
C GLU A 701 26.65 -10.35 11.87
N ALA A 702 26.88 -11.42 12.65
CA ALA A 702 27.33 -11.35 14.04
C ALA A 702 28.76 -10.80 14.22
N ASP A 703 29.55 -10.70 13.14
CA ASP A 703 30.91 -10.14 13.17
C ASP A 703 30.93 -8.61 12.98
N ILE A 704 29.76 -8.00 12.72
CA ILE A 704 29.57 -6.57 12.45
C ILE A 704 28.61 -5.98 13.48
N LYS A 705 28.97 -4.80 14.00
CA LYS A 705 28.12 -4.02 14.90
C LYS A 705 28.15 -2.55 14.50
N ILE A 706 27.00 -1.96 14.19
CA ILE A 706 26.92 -0.53 13.89
C ILE A 706 27.18 0.26 15.18
N LEU A 707 27.91 1.36 15.06
CA LEU A 707 28.23 2.29 16.16
C LEU A 707 27.48 3.60 16.01
N ASN A 708 27.35 4.09 14.77
CA ASN A 708 26.50 5.21 14.37
C ASN A 708 26.38 5.23 12.83
N PHE A 709 25.30 5.76 12.28
CA PHE A 709 25.23 6.14 10.87
C PHE A 709 24.47 7.46 10.68
N GLU A 710 24.80 8.19 9.62
CA GLU A 710 24.16 9.45 9.24
C GLU A 710 23.71 9.36 7.78
N VAL A 711 22.45 9.66 7.50
CA VAL A 711 21.86 9.71 6.15
C VAL A 711 21.60 11.16 5.78
N LYS A 712 21.94 11.54 4.54
CA LYS A 712 21.71 12.88 3.97
C LYS A 712 21.27 12.76 2.52
N THR A 713 20.35 13.61 2.07
CA THR A 713 20.11 13.81 0.64
C THR A 713 21.39 14.33 -0.02
N ALA A 714 21.88 13.67 -1.06
CA ALA A 714 23.11 14.04 -1.76
C ALA A 714 22.87 15.05 -2.91
N CYS A 715 21.63 15.19 -3.37
CA CYS A 715 21.23 16.17 -4.37
C CYS A 715 21.30 17.60 -3.82
N GLN A 716 21.84 18.53 -4.61
CA GLN A 716 21.74 19.97 -4.35
C GLN A 716 20.49 20.53 -5.04
N ASN A 717 19.83 21.51 -4.42
CA ASN A 717 18.58 22.10 -4.91
C ASN A 717 18.69 22.57 -6.37
N GLY A 718 17.88 21.97 -7.27
CA GLY A 718 17.71 22.43 -8.65
C GLY A 718 18.42 21.61 -9.74
N VAL A 719 18.77 20.34 -9.49
CA VAL A 719 19.21 19.40 -10.55
C VAL A 719 18.25 18.23 -10.64
N SER A 720 17.66 18.01 -11.82
CA SER A 720 16.77 16.88 -12.12
C SER A 720 17.59 15.63 -12.47
N ASN A 721 18.12 14.97 -11.44
CA ASN A 721 18.82 13.70 -11.61
C ASN A 721 17.82 12.58 -11.95
N LEU A 722 18.19 11.65 -12.82
CA LEU A 722 17.42 10.44 -13.16
C LEU A 722 17.43 9.36 -12.04
N SER A 723 17.82 9.74 -10.83
CA SER A 723 17.89 8.86 -9.65
C SER A 723 17.90 9.71 -8.39
N ASP A 724 17.20 9.27 -7.35
CA ASP A 724 17.31 9.87 -6.03
C ASP A 724 18.63 9.44 -5.39
N LEU A 725 19.37 10.39 -4.82
CA LEU A 725 20.73 10.18 -4.30
C LEU A 725 20.77 10.41 -2.78
N LEU A 726 21.17 9.39 -2.03
CA LEU A 726 21.51 9.50 -0.61
C LEU A 726 23.03 9.41 -0.42
N ALA A 727 23.56 10.18 0.51
CA ALA A 727 24.90 10.02 1.07
C ALA A 727 24.75 9.43 2.48
N VAL A 728 25.48 8.35 2.76
CA VAL A 728 25.42 7.63 4.04
C VAL A 728 26.82 7.43 4.60
N SER A 729 27.08 8.01 5.77
CA SER A 729 28.33 7.83 6.52
C SER A 729 28.08 6.88 7.68
N VAL A 730 28.61 5.65 7.61
CA VAL A 730 28.46 4.60 8.61
C VAL A 730 29.76 4.33 9.37
N LYS A 731 29.66 4.23 10.70
CA LYS A 731 30.73 3.80 11.61
C LYS A 731 30.32 2.49 12.25
N TYR A 732 31.21 1.50 12.22
CA TYR A 732 30.92 0.14 12.65
C TYR A 732 32.16 -0.51 13.27
N GLU A 733 31.94 -1.55 14.06
CA GLU A 733 32.94 -2.40 14.69
C GLU A 733 33.00 -3.74 13.94
N TYR A 734 34.21 -4.19 13.62
CA TYR A 734 34.49 -5.48 12.97
C TYR A 734 35.91 -5.91 13.35
N GLU A 735 36.13 -7.19 13.67
CA GLU A 735 37.40 -7.72 14.23
C GLU A 735 37.88 -6.96 15.49
N ASN A 736 36.95 -6.41 16.30
CA ASN A 736 37.22 -5.50 17.42
C ASN A 736 37.93 -4.18 17.03
N ALA A 737 37.90 -3.80 15.75
CA ALA A 737 38.41 -2.53 15.24
C ALA A 737 37.25 -1.64 14.77
N ALA A 738 37.29 -0.36 15.15
CA ALA A 738 36.36 0.64 14.63
C ALA A 738 36.74 1.00 13.18
N LYS A 739 35.82 0.78 12.25
CA LYS A 739 35.92 1.07 10.82
C LYS A 739 34.84 2.11 10.44
N SER A 740 35.04 2.79 9.32
CA SER A 740 34.06 3.71 8.75
C SER A 740 33.98 3.59 7.24
N LYS A 741 32.80 3.79 6.68
CA LYS A 741 32.53 3.83 5.24
C LYS A 741 31.58 4.97 4.91
N ASP A 742 31.86 5.63 3.80
CA ASP A 742 31.03 6.68 3.21
C ASP A 742 30.51 6.15 1.87
N LEU A 743 29.19 6.23 1.68
CA LEU A 743 28.47 5.55 0.61
C LEU A 743 27.57 6.55 -0.13
N ILE A 744 27.44 6.36 -1.44
CA ILE A 744 26.36 6.93 -2.25
C ILE A 744 25.37 5.82 -2.57
N ILE A 745 24.08 6.05 -2.29
CA ILE A 745 23.01 5.14 -2.69
C ILE A 745 22.22 5.84 -3.80
N LYS A 746 22.20 5.25 -5.00
CA LYS A 746 21.22 5.59 -6.04
C LYS A 746 19.95 4.77 -5.80
N LEU A 747 18.81 5.44 -5.84
CA LEU A 747 17.47 4.87 -5.82
C LEU A 747 16.72 5.27 -7.10
N LEU A 748 15.74 4.47 -7.52
CA LEU A 748 14.77 4.91 -8.51
C LEU A 748 14.04 6.17 -8.02
N PRO A 749 13.76 7.16 -8.89
CA PRO A 749 13.06 8.38 -8.49
C PRO A 749 11.75 8.10 -7.75
N HIS A 750 11.46 8.96 -6.77
CA HIS A 750 10.16 8.99 -6.09
C HIS A 750 9.05 9.61 -6.95
N ASP A 751 9.37 10.47 -7.93
CA ASP A 751 8.36 11.03 -8.83
C ASP A 751 7.95 10.01 -9.91
N PRO A 752 6.64 9.75 -10.11
CA PRO A 752 6.19 8.72 -11.06
C PRO A 752 6.61 8.94 -12.51
N PHE A 753 6.85 10.19 -12.95
CA PHE A 753 7.20 10.48 -14.34
C PHE A 753 8.65 10.08 -14.64
N SER A 754 9.61 10.57 -13.84
CA SER A 754 11.02 10.20 -14.00
C SER A 754 11.22 8.72 -13.67
N ARG A 755 10.49 8.16 -12.70
CA ARG A 755 10.51 6.70 -12.44
C ARG A 755 10.06 5.89 -13.65
N PHE A 756 8.95 6.24 -14.29
CA PHE A 756 8.48 5.59 -15.51
C PHE A 756 9.49 5.73 -16.66
N PHE A 757 10.00 6.95 -16.89
CA PHE A 757 11.00 7.25 -17.91
C PHE A 757 12.29 6.43 -17.71
N VAL A 758 12.79 6.35 -16.47
CA VAL A 758 13.96 5.58 -16.08
C VAL A 758 13.78 4.08 -16.29
N THR A 759 12.62 3.53 -15.90
CA THR A 759 12.39 2.08 -15.91
C THR A 759 12.00 1.52 -17.27
N GLU A 760 11.22 2.25 -18.10
CA GLU A 760 10.94 1.83 -19.48
C GLU A 760 12.17 1.99 -20.39
N ALA A 761 12.96 3.05 -20.19
CA ALA A 761 14.24 3.18 -20.86
C ALA A 761 15.32 2.23 -20.30
N GLN A 762 15.12 1.66 -19.10
CA GLN A 762 16.03 0.75 -18.38
C GLN A 762 17.40 1.38 -18.05
N PHE A 763 17.42 2.67 -17.68
CA PHE A 763 18.64 3.40 -17.30
C PHE A 763 19.28 2.83 -16.02
N ASP A 764 18.46 2.58 -15.02
CA ASP A 764 18.79 1.96 -13.73
C ASP A 764 19.40 0.55 -13.90
N LEU A 765 18.72 -0.29 -14.68
CA LEU A 765 19.14 -1.65 -14.96
C LEU A 765 20.48 -1.66 -15.70
N ARG A 766 20.72 -0.74 -16.63
CA ARG A 766 22.00 -0.64 -17.33
C ARG A 766 23.17 -0.28 -16.42
N GLU A 767 23.01 0.67 -15.51
CA GLU A 767 24.07 1.03 -14.57
C GLU A 767 24.36 -0.13 -13.60
N ILE A 768 23.31 -0.79 -13.06
CA ILE A 768 23.46 -2.01 -12.26
C ILE A 768 24.18 -3.11 -13.04
N LYS A 769 23.84 -3.30 -14.33
CA LYS A 769 24.49 -4.31 -15.19
C LYS A 769 25.91 -3.93 -15.63
N PHE A 770 26.27 -2.64 -15.64
CA PHE A 770 27.66 -2.24 -15.78
C PHE A 770 28.50 -2.77 -14.61
N TYR A 771 28.11 -2.49 -13.36
CA TYR A 771 28.85 -2.93 -12.18
C TYR A 771 28.79 -4.46 -11.94
N THR A 772 27.67 -5.12 -12.25
CA THR A 772 27.47 -6.56 -11.97
C THR A 772 27.86 -7.49 -13.12
N ASN A 773 27.83 -7.05 -14.39
CA ASN A 773 28.11 -7.91 -15.54
C ASN A 773 29.30 -7.44 -16.41
N ILE A 774 29.44 -6.13 -16.70
CA ILE A 774 30.51 -5.64 -17.60
C ILE A 774 31.84 -5.50 -16.85
N LEU A 775 31.87 -4.70 -15.79
CA LEU A 775 33.07 -4.37 -15.03
C LEU A 775 33.83 -5.61 -14.52
N PRO A 776 33.18 -6.65 -13.93
CA PRO A 776 33.89 -7.84 -13.46
C PRO A 776 34.51 -8.63 -14.61
N GLN A 777 33.84 -8.70 -15.77
CA GLN A 777 34.33 -9.42 -16.95
C GLN A 777 35.49 -8.69 -17.63
N LEU A 778 35.51 -7.35 -17.64
CA LEU A 778 36.69 -6.58 -18.09
C LEU A 778 37.90 -6.81 -17.18
N ILE A 779 37.68 -6.90 -15.87
CA ILE A 779 38.73 -7.21 -14.88
C ILE A 779 39.25 -8.65 -15.03
N GLU A 780 38.38 -9.62 -15.29
CA GLU A 780 38.76 -11.02 -15.57
C GLU A 780 39.51 -11.15 -16.89
N PHE A 781 38.99 -10.54 -17.97
CA PHE A 781 39.64 -10.48 -19.27
C PHE A 781 41.05 -9.89 -19.17
N GLN A 782 41.22 -8.80 -18.42
CA GLN A 782 42.54 -8.25 -18.13
C GLN A 782 43.47 -9.27 -17.47
N LYS A 783 43.04 -9.91 -16.36
CA LYS A 783 43.85 -10.90 -15.64
C LYS A 783 44.30 -12.07 -16.52
N LYS A 784 43.48 -12.42 -17.53
CA LYS A 784 43.69 -13.52 -18.47
C LYS A 784 44.61 -13.16 -19.65
N HIS A 785 44.64 -11.90 -20.09
CA HIS A 785 45.31 -11.49 -21.34
C HIS A 785 46.43 -10.44 -21.18
N LEU A 786 46.67 -9.90 -19.99
CA LEU A 786 47.75 -8.95 -19.71
C LEU A 786 49.13 -9.62 -19.89
N LYS A 787 50.07 -8.93 -20.58
CA LYS A 787 51.46 -9.39 -20.72
C LYS A 787 52.14 -9.56 -19.34
N PRO A 788 53.00 -10.57 -19.11
CA PRO A 788 53.56 -10.89 -17.79
C PRO A 788 54.28 -9.77 -17.02
N ASN A 789 54.79 -8.76 -17.74
CA ASN A 789 55.52 -7.62 -17.18
C ASN A 789 54.79 -6.26 -17.39
N ALA A 790 53.53 -6.26 -17.79
CA ALA A 790 52.77 -5.03 -18.02
C ALA A 790 52.03 -4.57 -16.76
N GLU A 791 52.04 -3.26 -16.46
CA GLU A 791 51.20 -2.69 -15.40
C GLU A 791 49.72 -2.87 -15.73
N ALA A 792 48.97 -3.48 -14.81
CA ALA A 792 47.52 -3.61 -14.89
C ALA A 792 46.86 -2.23 -15.10
N MET A 793 45.89 -2.18 -16.01
CA MET A 793 45.10 -1.00 -16.29
C MET A 793 44.04 -0.83 -15.20
N VAL A 794 43.92 0.39 -14.68
CA VAL A 794 42.95 0.72 -13.62
C VAL A 794 41.67 1.23 -14.28
N ILE A 795 40.55 0.57 -14.00
CA ILE A 795 39.22 1.05 -14.40
C ILE A 795 38.72 1.96 -13.29
N SER A 796 38.92 3.27 -13.45
CA SER A 796 38.60 4.28 -12.42
C SER A 796 37.11 4.61 -12.41
N VAL A 797 36.37 3.77 -11.69
CA VAL A 797 34.95 3.92 -11.33
C VAL A 797 34.81 3.74 -9.80
N PRO A 798 33.72 4.20 -9.16
CA PRO A 798 33.48 3.95 -7.74
C PRO A 798 33.43 2.46 -7.40
N THR A 799 33.85 2.10 -6.18
CA THR A 799 33.63 0.73 -5.68
C THR A 799 32.13 0.49 -5.48
N CYS A 800 31.56 -0.49 -6.17
CA CYS A 800 30.19 -0.95 -5.92
C CYS A 800 30.19 -1.91 -4.71
N PHE A 801 29.31 -1.64 -3.74
CA PHE A 801 29.16 -2.42 -2.51
C PHE A 801 27.99 -3.40 -2.60
N HIS A 802 26.85 -2.96 -3.13
CA HIS A 802 25.61 -3.73 -3.17
C HIS A 802 24.72 -3.29 -4.34
N THR A 803 23.92 -4.21 -4.89
CA THR A 803 22.92 -3.93 -5.93
C THR A 803 21.66 -4.76 -5.73
N GLN A 804 20.50 -4.12 -5.77
CA GLN A 804 19.19 -4.76 -5.80
C GLN A 804 18.46 -4.35 -7.07
N TYR A 805 17.82 -5.29 -7.75
CA TYR A 805 16.91 -5.03 -8.87
C TYR A 805 15.72 -5.99 -8.83
N THR A 806 14.53 -5.44 -8.63
CA THR A 806 13.25 -6.14 -8.74
C THR A 806 12.61 -5.74 -10.06
N ALA A 807 12.42 -6.70 -10.97
CA ALA A 807 11.69 -6.44 -12.21
C ALA A 807 10.20 -6.21 -11.90
N GLY A 808 9.61 -5.17 -12.48
CA GLY A 808 8.19 -4.87 -12.28
C GLY A 808 7.29 -5.83 -13.06
N ASN A 809 6.39 -6.53 -12.38
CA ASN A 809 5.46 -7.46 -13.01
C ASN A 809 4.27 -6.71 -13.63
N LEU A 810 4.39 -6.33 -14.89
CA LEU A 810 3.25 -5.98 -15.75
C LEU A 810 2.61 -7.26 -16.28
N HIS A 811 1.30 -7.44 -16.09
CA HIS A 811 0.58 -8.59 -16.65
C HIS A 811 0.68 -8.58 -18.18
N THR A 812 1.33 -9.60 -18.74
CA THR A 812 1.40 -9.82 -20.21
C THR A 812 0.46 -10.92 -20.70
N ASN A 813 -0.22 -11.61 -19.79
CA ASN A 813 -1.29 -12.58 -20.07
C ASN A 813 -2.36 -12.43 -18.97
N ASP A 814 -3.64 -12.57 -19.32
CA ASP A 814 -4.78 -12.35 -18.39
C ASP A 814 -4.91 -13.41 -17.28
N ASP A 815 -4.15 -14.52 -17.35
CA ASP A 815 -4.22 -15.65 -16.41
C ASP A 815 -3.23 -15.58 -15.21
N ASP A 816 -2.29 -14.63 -15.19
CA ASP A 816 -1.28 -14.53 -14.12
C ASP A 816 -1.76 -13.63 -12.96
N MET A 817 -2.17 -14.26 -11.86
CA MET A 817 -2.66 -13.63 -10.63
C MET A 817 -1.55 -13.23 -9.63
N SER A 818 -0.27 -13.26 -10.00
CA SER A 818 0.80 -12.74 -9.14
C SER A 818 0.67 -11.20 -8.96
N PRO A 819 1.05 -10.65 -7.78
CA PRO A 819 0.85 -9.23 -7.51
C PRO A 819 1.72 -8.35 -8.42
N ILE A 820 1.15 -7.25 -8.92
CA ILE A 820 1.90 -6.17 -9.58
C ILE A 820 2.84 -5.54 -8.55
N GLU A 821 4.10 -5.94 -8.57
CA GLU A 821 5.16 -5.26 -7.84
C GLU A 821 5.74 -4.17 -8.75
N PRO A 822 5.87 -2.92 -8.28
CA PRO A 822 6.54 -1.88 -9.05
C PRO A 822 8.03 -2.25 -9.22
N PRO A 823 8.69 -1.84 -10.32
CA PRO A 823 10.13 -2.00 -10.44
C PRO A 823 10.84 -1.25 -9.31
N GLU A 824 11.85 -1.90 -8.73
CA GLU A 824 12.74 -1.33 -7.72
C GLU A 824 14.20 -1.52 -8.13
N SER A 825 15.01 -0.48 -7.94
CA SER A 825 16.44 -0.52 -8.17
C SER A 825 17.16 0.19 -7.02
N ILE A 826 18.22 -0.42 -6.52
CA ILE A 826 19.15 0.17 -5.56
C ILE A 826 20.58 -0.14 -6.02
N LEU A 827 21.42 0.89 -6.07
CA LEU A 827 22.85 0.77 -6.39
C LEU A 827 23.67 1.52 -5.35
N VAL A 828 24.52 0.79 -4.62
CA VAL A 828 25.32 1.33 -3.49
C VAL A 828 26.79 1.42 -3.92
N LEU A 829 27.31 2.64 -3.99
CA LEU A 829 28.64 3.00 -4.44
C LEU A 829 29.46 3.66 -3.33
N GLU A 830 30.78 3.73 -3.53
CA GLU A 830 31.71 4.48 -2.68
C GLU A 830 31.53 5.99 -2.81
N ASP A 831 31.37 6.72 -1.69
CA ASP A 831 31.52 8.18 -1.72
C ASP A 831 33.00 8.54 -1.71
N LEU A 832 33.48 9.12 -2.81
CA LEU A 832 34.87 9.52 -2.99
C LEU A 832 35.12 10.98 -2.58
N ARG A 833 34.07 11.74 -2.22
CA ARG A 833 34.19 13.14 -1.80
C ARG A 833 34.99 13.31 -0.49
N PRO A 834 34.82 12.48 0.55
CA PRO A 834 35.61 12.57 1.79
C PRO A 834 37.12 12.39 1.57
N ILE A 835 37.55 11.65 0.55
CA ILE A 835 38.97 11.43 0.22
C ILE A 835 39.53 12.42 -0.82
N GLY A 836 38.82 13.53 -1.05
CA GLY A 836 39.31 14.69 -1.79
C GLY A 836 39.00 14.75 -3.28
N TYR A 837 38.10 13.91 -3.79
CA TYR A 837 37.56 14.08 -5.14
C TYR A 837 36.41 15.11 -5.15
N ARG A 838 36.29 15.88 -6.25
CA ARG A 838 35.23 16.87 -6.47
C ARG A 838 34.54 16.66 -7.81
N SER A 839 33.23 16.93 -7.89
CA SER A 839 32.54 17.07 -9.18
C SER A 839 33.06 18.29 -9.94
N ALA A 840 33.09 18.23 -11.27
CA ALA A 840 33.42 19.40 -12.08
C ALA A 840 32.31 20.48 -12.00
N HIS A 841 32.68 21.75 -12.13
CA HIS A 841 31.73 22.85 -12.23
C HIS A 841 31.40 23.16 -13.69
N PHE A 842 30.27 22.66 -14.22
CA PHE A 842 29.82 22.88 -15.60
C PHE A 842 29.91 24.34 -16.09
N LYS A 843 29.61 25.32 -15.22
CA LYS A 843 29.73 26.76 -15.52
C LYS A 843 31.17 27.18 -15.88
N LYS A 844 32.17 26.67 -15.15
CA LYS A 844 33.60 26.91 -15.39
C LYS A 844 34.13 26.06 -16.55
N GLY A 845 33.58 24.87 -16.74
CA GLY A 845 34.14 23.84 -17.62
C GLY A 845 35.42 23.20 -17.04
N LEU A 846 35.92 22.19 -17.74
CA LEU A 846 37.16 21.48 -17.39
C LEU A 846 38.40 22.31 -17.75
N SER A 847 39.42 22.28 -16.90
CA SER A 847 40.77 22.66 -17.32
C SER A 847 41.38 21.61 -18.26
N LEU A 848 42.46 21.97 -18.96
CA LEU A 848 43.15 21.05 -19.86
C LEU A 848 43.64 19.79 -19.13
N ILE A 849 44.15 19.92 -17.90
CA ILE A 849 44.66 18.78 -17.10
C ILE A 849 43.51 17.85 -16.70
N GLU A 850 42.36 18.40 -16.31
CA GLU A 850 41.16 17.63 -15.96
C GLU A 850 40.56 16.91 -17.19
N ALA A 851 40.60 17.56 -18.36
CA ALA A 851 40.20 16.95 -19.63
C ALA A 851 41.17 15.85 -20.11
N GLU A 852 42.48 16.06 -19.97
CA GLU A 852 43.50 15.05 -20.27
C GLU A 852 43.36 13.82 -19.36
N ALA A 853 43.12 14.02 -18.06
CA ALA A 853 42.82 12.94 -17.12
C ALA A 853 41.58 12.13 -17.56
N ALA A 854 40.46 12.80 -17.85
CA ALA A 854 39.23 12.15 -18.32
C ALA A 854 39.45 11.32 -19.61
N VAL A 855 40.14 11.89 -20.60
CA VAL A 855 40.49 11.21 -21.86
C VAL A 855 41.36 9.97 -21.62
N THR A 856 42.34 10.04 -20.70
CA THR A 856 43.17 8.87 -20.37
C THR A 856 42.40 7.78 -19.63
N THR A 857 41.44 8.14 -18.76
CA THR A 857 40.62 7.16 -18.02
C THR A 857 39.66 6.40 -18.95
N ILE A 858 38.89 7.09 -19.80
CA ILE A 858 37.94 6.39 -20.71
C ILE A 858 38.66 5.50 -21.74
N ALA A 859 39.88 5.88 -22.15
CA ALA A 859 40.71 5.07 -23.04
C ALA A 859 41.04 3.68 -22.48
N VAL A 860 41.07 3.48 -21.15
CA VAL A 860 41.24 2.16 -20.53
C VAL A 860 40.02 1.27 -20.77
N VAL A 861 38.81 1.79 -20.57
CA VAL A 861 37.56 1.04 -20.78
C VAL A 861 37.41 0.68 -22.26
N HIS A 862 37.68 1.63 -23.16
CA HIS A 862 37.65 1.40 -24.61
C HIS A 862 38.71 0.35 -25.03
N ALA A 863 39.94 0.40 -24.50
CA ALA A 863 40.98 -0.58 -24.80
C ALA A 863 40.60 -2.01 -24.32
N LEU A 864 40.10 -2.15 -23.09
CA LEU A 864 39.70 -3.45 -22.54
C LEU A 864 38.49 -4.04 -23.28
N SER A 865 37.50 -3.20 -23.61
CA SER A 865 36.32 -3.62 -24.36
C SER A 865 36.67 -4.09 -25.79
N LEU A 866 37.41 -3.27 -26.55
CA LEU A 866 37.87 -3.60 -27.89
C LEU A 866 38.80 -4.82 -27.88
N GLY A 867 39.70 -4.90 -26.90
CA GLY A 867 40.57 -6.06 -26.67
C GLY A 867 39.80 -7.35 -26.44
N MET A 868 38.73 -7.32 -25.63
CA MET A 868 37.87 -8.48 -25.36
C MET A 868 37.14 -8.94 -26.64
N LYS A 869 36.59 -8.00 -27.42
CA LYS A 869 35.99 -8.30 -28.73
C LYS A 869 36.98 -9.04 -29.65
N ILE A 870 38.21 -8.56 -29.73
CA ILE A 870 39.24 -9.09 -30.65
C ILE A 870 39.83 -10.43 -30.17
N LYS A 871 40.24 -10.51 -28.90
CA LYS A 871 40.94 -11.69 -28.37
C LYS A 871 39.99 -12.86 -28.06
N GLU A 872 38.77 -12.59 -27.62
CA GLU A 872 37.78 -13.65 -27.35
C GLU A 872 36.85 -13.91 -28.54
N LYS A 873 36.91 -13.07 -29.59
CA LYS A 873 36.07 -13.15 -30.81
C LYS A 873 34.56 -13.13 -30.52
N VAL A 874 34.16 -12.40 -29.48
CA VAL A 874 32.77 -12.25 -29.05
C VAL A 874 32.13 -11.01 -29.67
N ASN A 875 30.88 -11.12 -30.15
CA ASN A 875 30.08 -9.92 -30.41
C ASN A 875 29.62 -9.35 -29.05
N LEU A 876 30.04 -8.13 -28.71
CA LEU A 876 29.73 -7.51 -27.42
C LEU A 876 28.24 -7.15 -27.29
N ASN A 877 27.57 -6.86 -28.40
CA ASN A 877 26.13 -6.57 -28.41
C ASN A 877 25.30 -7.83 -28.12
N GLU A 878 25.74 -9.00 -28.60
CA GLU A 878 25.13 -10.30 -28.27
C GLU A 878 25.47 -10.76 -26.84
N ARG A 879 26.69 -10.49 -26.37
CA ARG A 879 27.15 -10.83 -25.00
C ARG A 879 26.46 -10.00 -23.91
N TYR A 880 26.05 -8.77 -24.24
CA TYR A 880 25.41 -7.83 -23.32
C TYR A 880 24.12 -7.25 -23.92
N PRO A 881 23.05 -8.05 -24.08
CA PRO A 881 21.82 -7.64 -24.78
C PRO A 881 20.99 -6.55 -24.08
N PHE A 882 21.43 -6.13 -22.89
CA PHE A 882 20.90 -5.01 -22.11
C PHE A 882 21.56 -3.65 -22.44
N LEU A 883 22.62 -3.63 -23.26
CA LEU A 883 23.22 -2.39 -23.78
C LEU A 883 22.17 -1.59 -24.56
N PHE A 884 22.26 -0.26 -24.54
CA PHE A 884 21.17 0.62 -24.99
C PHE A 884 20.91 0.47 -26.50
N GLN A 885 19.86 -0.27 -26.85
CA GLN A 885 19.54 -0.67 -28.22
C GLN A 885 19.31 0.55 -29.13
N THR A 886 19.95 0.57 -30.31
CA THR A 886 19.99 1.71 -31.22
C THR A 886 18.62 2.29 -31.56
N SER A 887 17.59 1.44 -31.70
CA SER A 887 16.20 1.86 -31.95
C SER A 887 15.61 2.65 -30.77
N LYS A 888 15.54 2.06 -29.57
CA LYS A 888 15.08 2.76 -28.34
C LYS A 888 15.90 4.03 -28.08
N ALA A 889 17.23 3.94 -28.20
CA ALA A 889 18.14 5.07 -28.01
C ALA A 889 17.87 6.23 -28.97
N THR A 890 17.60 5.93 -30.25
CA THR A 890 17.20 6.94 -31.25
C THR A 890 15.93 7.67 -30.84
N GLU A 891 14.93 6.96 -30.31
CA GLU A 891 13.66 7.56 -29.90
C GLU A 891 13.81 8.41 -28.63
N SER A 892 14.58 7.95 -27.63
CA SER A 892 14.88 8.76 -26.43
C SER A 892 15.60 10.07 -26.77
N TYR A 893 16.68 10.03 -27.58
CA TYR A 893 17.39 11.26 -27.94
C TYR A 893 16.60 12.16 -28.90
N GLN A 894 15.78 11.59 -29.80
CA GLN A 894 14.90 12.39 -30.66
C GLN A 894 13.88 13.19 -29.83
N GLN A 895 13.31 12.60 -28.77
CA GLN A 895 12.39 13.32 -27.87
C GLN A 895 13.09 14.50 -27.18
N LEU A 896 14.31 14.31 -26.67
CA LEU A 896 15.11 15.39 -26.07
C LEU A 896 15.39 16.51 -27.09
N VAL A 897 15.82 16.17 -28.31
CA VAL A 897 16.06 17.15 -29.38
C VAL A 897 14.79 17.91 -29.76
N GLU A 898 13.63 17.25 -29.81
CA GLU A 898 12.33 17.89 -30.08
C GLU A 898 11.89 18.85 -28.96
N GLN A 899 12.26 18.61 -27.71
CA GLN A 899 12.02 19.51 -26.58
C GLN A 899 13.00 20.70 -26.53
N GLY A 900 14.28 20.46 -26.82
CA GLY A 900 15.34 21.47 -26.71
C GLY A 900 15.45 22.41 -27.91
N LEU A 901 15.31 21.88 -29.14
CA LEU A 901 15.51 22.68 -30.36
C LEU A 901 14.55 23.88 -30.51
N PRO A 902 13.26 23.83 -30.10
CA PRO A 902 12.38 25.00 -30.09
C PRO A 902 12.77 26.06 -29.05
N GLN A 903 13.39 25.65 -27.93
CA GLN A 903 13.89 26.57 -26.91
C GLN A 903 15.15 27.29 -27.41
N LEU A 904 16.07 26.53 -28.02
CA LEU A 904 17.25 27.08 -28.68
C LEU A 904 16.89 28.05 -29.79
N SER A 905 15.92 27.71 -30.65
CA SER A 905 15.48 28.58 -31.75
C SER A 905 15.04 29.95 -31.22
N LYS A 906 14.15 29.97 -30.22
CA LYS A 906 13.69 31.19 -29.54
C LYS A 906 14.81 31.96 -28.82
N PHE A 907 15.88 31.29 -28.39
CA PHE A 907 17.05 31.95 -27.79
C PHE A 907 17.92 32.64 -28.85
N LEU A 908 18.21 31.97 -29.97
CA LEU A 908 18.98 32.56 -31.09
C LEU A 908 18.25 33.76 -31.71
N GLU A 909 16.94 33.63 -31.94
CA GLU A 909 16.06 34.72 -32.39
C GLU A 909 16.14 35.96 -31.49
N ARG A 910 16.11 35.76 -30.16
CA ARG A 910 16.17 36.85 -29.17
C ARG A 910 17.55 37.49 -29.02
N LYS A 911 18.62 36.72 -29.23
CA LYS A 911 20.00 37.21 -29.07
C LYS A 911 20.50 37.95 -30.31
N GLY A 912 20.00 37.58 -31.49
CA GLY A 912 20.37 38.18 -32.77
C GLY A 912 21.77 37.79 -33.25
N GLY A 913 22.08 38.04 -34.52
CA GLY A 913 23.40 37.77 -35.11
C GLY A 913 23.75 36.30 -35.36
N HIS A 914 22.88 35.35 -34.98
CA HIS A 914 23.06 33.90 -35.15
C HIS A 914 22.13 33.30 -36.21
N GLU A 915 21.80 34.08 -37.24
CA GLU A 915 20.82 33.70 -38.28
C GLU A 915 21.28 32.52 -39.14
N ARG A 916 22.59 32.37 -39.40
CA ARG A 916 23.13 31.29 -40.25
C ARG A 916 23.00 29.95 -39.54
N GLU A 917 23.33 29.96 -38.26
CA GLU A 917 23.34 28.84 -37.34
C GLU A 917 21.89 28.39 -37.05
N LEU A 918 20.96 29.35 -36.85
CA LEU A 918 19.51 29.10 -36.73
C LEU A 918 18.91 28.48 -38.01
N ASN A 919 19.26 28.99 -39.19
CA ASN A 919 18.79 28.44 -40.46
C ASN A 919 19.30 27.00 -40.67
N ALA A 920 20.56 26.72 -40.33
CA ALA A 920 21.15 25.39 -40.43
C ALA A 920 20.48 24.38 -39.46
N LEU A 921 20.28 24.76 -38.19
CA LEU A 921 19.52 23.99 -37.22
C LEU A 921 18.09 23.69 -37.71
N THR A 922 17.43 24.67 -38.32
CA THR A 922 16.08 24.53 -38.89
C THR A 922 16.06 23.55 -40.07
N ALA A 923 17.08 23.57 -40.94
CA ALA A 923 17.22 22.63 -42.05
C ALA A 923 17.55 21.19 -41.61
N ILE A 924 18.20 21.02 -40.46
CA ILE A 924 18.53 19.71 -39.88
C ILE A 924 17.33 19.11 -39.14
N ARG A 925 16.46 19.93 -38.52
CA ARG A 925 15.27 19.49 -37.75
C ARG A 925 14.47 18.32 -38.36
N PRO A 926 14.04 18.32 -39.64
CA PRO A 926 13.26 17.21 -40.19
C PRO A 926 14.06 15.90 -40.42
N LYS A 927 15.38 15.92 -40.23
CA LYS A 927 16.28 14.77 -40.43
C LYS A 927 16.86 14.21 -39.12
N THR A 928 16.62 14.84 -37.97
CA THR A 928 17.35 14.51 -36.72
C THR A 928 17.22 13.04 -36.33
N ARG A 929 16.04 12.42 -36.47
CA ARG A 929 15.84 10.99 -36.16
C ARG A 929 16.79 10.09 -36.96
N SER A 930 16.85 10.24 -38.29
CA SER A 930 17.75 9.47 -39.15
C SER A 930 19.25 9.77 -38.90
N ILE A 931 19.56 11.01 -38.49
CA ILE A 931 20.94 11.41 -38.17
C ILE A 931 21.38 10.74 -36.86
N ILE A 932 20.54 10.77 -35.82
CA ILE A 932 20.79 10.09 -34.55
C ILE A 932 20.94 8.59 -34.76
N GLU A 933 20.06 7.96 -35.54
CA GLU A 933 20.10 6.52 -35.83
C GLU A 933 21.45 6.10 -36.44
N ASN A 934 21.91 6.78 -37.50
CA ASN A 934 23.18 6.48 -38.16
C ASN A 934 24.41 6.84 -37.29
N LEU A 935 24.31 7.87 -36.44
CA LEU A 935 25.40 8.28 -35.54
C LEU A 935 25.51 7.43 -34.26
N LEU A 936 24.43 6.73 -33.87
CA LEU A 936 24.47 5.71 -32.82
C LEU A 936 24.94 4.34 -33.31
N GLN A 937 24.58 3.95 -34.54
CA GLN A 937 24.94 2.64 -35.11
C GLN A 937 26.45 2.36 -34.96
N PRO A 938 26.84 1.20 -34.40
CA PRO A 938 28.25 0.82 -34.27
C PRO A 938 28.89 0.65 -35.65
N VAL A 939 30.13 1.11 -35.80
CA VAL A 939 30.93 0.89 -37.03
C VAL A 939 32.15 0.04 -36.69
N GLU A 940 32.21 -1.13 -37.31
CA GLU A 940 33.38 -1.99 -37.29
C GLU A 940 34.54 -1.36 -38.07
N PRO A 941 35.81 -1.50 -37.62
CA PRO A 941 36.26 -2.36 -36.52
C PRO A 941 36.14 -1.76 -35.12
N MET A 942 35.70 -0.50 -34.98
CA MET A 942 35.80 0.27 -33.73
C MET A 942 34.57 0.22 -32.82
N GLY A 943 33.53 -0.56 -33.15
CA GLY A 943 32.42 -0.80 -32.22
C GLY A 943 32.92 -1.38 -30.89
N LEU A 944 32.60 -0.73 -29.77
CA LEU A 944 33.01 -1.13 -28.43
C LEU A 944 32.04 -0.57 -27.38
N ILE A 945 32.23 -0.94 -26.11
CA ILE A 945 31.40 -0.43 -25.00
C ILE A 945 31.83 1.01 -24.69
N THR A 946 30.91 1.94 -24.94
CA THR A 946 31.03 3.39 -24.74
C THR A 946 30.14 3.87 -23.60
N HIS A 947 30.53 4.95 -22.94
CA HIS A 947 29.74 5.60 -21.88
C HIS A 947 28.52 6.32 -22.44
N THR A 948 28.68 6.99 -23.59
CA THR A 948 27.71 7.83 -24.31
C THR A 948 27.10 9.03 -23.59
N ASP A 949 27.14 9.10 -22.26
CA ASP A 949 26.96 10.36 -21.49
C ASP A 949 28.28 10.82 -20.84
N PHE A 950 29.33 10.97 -21.65
CA PHE A 950 30.67 11.33 -21.17
C PHE A 950 30.89 12.84 -21.13
N TRP A 951 30.42 13.49 -20.07
CA TRP A 951 30.56 14.93 -19.83
C TRP A 951 30.91 15.24 -18.36
N CYS A 952 31.28 16.50 -18.08
CA CYS A 952 31.97 16.87 -16.84
C CYS A 952 31.20 16.61 -15.54
N ASN A 953 29.87 16.60 -15.55
CA ASN A 953 29.09 16.33 -14.33
C ASN A 953 29.20 14.87 -13.89
N ASN A 954 29.44 13.95 -14.84
CA ASN A 954 29.64 12.53 -14.60
C ASN A 954 31.11 12.18 -14.26
N LEU A 955 31.93 13.20 -13.94
CA LEU A 955 33.34 13.03 -13.57
C LEU A 955 33.59 13.55 -12.15
N LEU A 956 34.27 12.74 -11.34
CA LEU A 956 34.93 13.21 -10.12
C LEU A 956 36.43 13.36 -10.36
N LEU A 957 37.00 14.47 -9.91
CA LEU A 957 38.36 14.91 -10.22
C LEU A 957 39.15 15.17 -8.93
N ARG A 958 40.47 14.95 -8.95
CA ARG A 958 41.38 15.22 -7.82
C ARG A 958 42.64 15.95 -8.31
N GLU A 959 43.07 16.98 -7.59
CA GLU A 959 44.23 17.81 -7.97
C GLU A 959 45.59 17.20 -7.61
N THR A 960 45.64 16.30 -6.62
CA THR A 960 46.86 15.70 -6.11
C THR A 960 46.81 14.19 -6.15
N ILE A 961 47.77 13.58 -6.86
CA ILE A 961 48.05 12.15 -6.77
C ILE A 961 48.60 11.88 -5.36
N ASP A 962 48.02 10.89 -4.69
CA ASP A 962 48.45 10.41 -3.38
C ASP A 962 48.96 8.96 -3.48
N GLN A 963 49.69 8.48 -2.49
CA GLN A 963 50.23 7.12 -2.46
C GLN A 963 49.13 6.04 -2.38
N THR A 964 47.89 6.43 -2.06
CA THR A 964 46.72 5.55 -1.85
C THR A 964 45.93 5.23 -3.12
N ARG A 965 45.85 6.14 -4.10
CA ARG A 965 45.18 5.96 -5.40
C ARG A 965 45.91 6.75 -6.49
N LYS A 966 46.18 6.10 -7.62
CA LYS A 966 46.96 6.64 -8.76
C LYS A 966 46.12 7.48 -9.75
N ASP A 967 44.81 7.56 -9.54
CA ASP A 967 43.83 8.04 -10.50
C ASP A 967 43.27 9.44 -10.15
N ASN A 968 43.42 10.39 -11.08
CA ASN A 968 42.96 11.77 -10.91
C ASN A 968 41.53 12.03 -11.44
N CYS A 969 40.93 11.05 -12.11
CA CYS A 969 39.59 11.14 -12.69
C CYS A 969 38.84 9.81 -12.55
N ILE A 970 37.65 9.86 -11.98
CA ILE A 970 36.70 8.76 -11.78
C ILE A 970 35.48 9.01 -12.64
N ILE A 971 34.99 7.99 -13.36
CA ILE A 971 33.80 8.05 -14.20
C ILE A 971 32.58 7.54 -13.43
N LEU A 972 31.51 8.34 -13.39
CA LEU A 972 30.21 8.05 -12.80
C LEU A 972 29.14 7.85 -13.89
N ASP A 973 27.98 7.33 -13.48
CA ASP A 973 26.71 7.41 -14.22
C ASP A 973 26.63 6.61 -15.53
N TRP A 974 26.88 5.32 -15.44
CA TRP A 974 26.88 4.38 -16.58
C TRP A 974 25.48 4.03 -17.13
N GLN A 975 24.46 4.88 -16.91
CA GLN A 975 23.06 4.65 -17.28
C GLN A 975 22.83 4.60 -18.81
N MET A 976 23.65 5.32 -19.59
CA MET A 976 23.60 5.29 -21.06
C MET A 976 24.40 4.15 -21.70
N VAL A 977 25.14 3.33 -20.93
CA VAL A 977 26.18 2.42 -21.47
C VAL A 977 25.70 1.57 -22.65
N THR A 978 26.43 1.63 -23.76
CA THR A 978 26.02 1.04 -25.04
C THR A 978 27.18 0.55 -25.91
N TYR A 979 26.87 -0.13 -27.01
CA TYR A 979 27.83 -0.58 -28.02
C TYR A 979 27.86 0.41 -29.20
N SER A 980 28.85 1.30 -29.25
CA SER A 980 28.93 2.35 -30.27
C SER A 980 30.39 2.73 -30.62
N ARG A 981 30.58 3.89 -31.26
CA ARG A 981 31.89 4.41 -31.70
C ARG A 981 32.58 5.18 -30.55
N PRO A 982 33.85 4.91 -30.21
CA PRO A 982 34.55 5.56 -29.08
C PRO A 982 34.67 7.08 -29.21
N THR A 983 34.59 7.61 -30.44
CA THR A 983 34.62 9.04 -30.72
C THR A 983 33.39 9.78 -30.22
N ASN A 984 32.27 9.09 -29.95
CA ASN A 984 31.06 9.72 -29.40
C ASN A 984 31.32 10.31 -28.01
N ASP A 985 31.97 9.56 -27.12
CA ASP A 985 32.34 10.01 -25.77
C ASP A 985 33.33 11.19 -25.83
N ILE A 986 34.34 11.10 -26.70
CA ILE A 986 35.38 12.14 -26.84
C ILE A 986 34.81 13.42 -27.46
N ALA A 987 33.88 13.31 -28.41
CA ALA A 987 33.16 14.46 -28.96
C ALA A 987 32.25 15.11 -27.93
N LEU A 988 31.48 14.34 -27.17
CA LEU A 988 30.58 14.87 -26.13
C LEU A 988 31.37 15.60 -25.05
N LEU A 989 32.49 15.05 -24.56
CA LEU A 989 33.36 15.72 -23.60
C LEU A 989 33.88 17.06 -24.15
N ILE A 990 34.49 17.05 -25.35
CA ILE A 990 35.15 18.24 -25.92
C ILE A 990 34.14 19.35 -26.27
N ILE A 991 32.92 19.00 -26.69
CA ILE A 991 31.87 19.98 -27.02
C ILE A 991 31.16 20.52 -25.78
N SER A 992 30.69 19.65 -24.88
CA SER A 992 29.88 20.06 -23.71
C SER A 992 30.69 20.77 -22.62
N SER A 993 31.92 20.30 -22.39
CA SER A 993 32.60 20.45 -21.08
C SER A 993 33.84 21.35 -21.12
N LEU A 994 34.42 21.63 -22.28
CA LEU A 994 35.63 22.43 -22.41
C LEU A 994 35.31 23.89 -22.74
N PRO A 995 35.87 24.89 -22.02
CA PRO A 995 35.79 26.29 -22.40
C PRO A 995 36.26 26.52 -23.83
N SER A 996 35.59 27.40 -24.59
CA SER A 996 35.77 27.56 -26.03
C SER A 996 37.21 27.79 -26.46
N LYS A 997 37.98 28.57 -25.68
CA LYS A 997 39.42 28.76 -25.90
C LYS A 997 40.20 27.44 -25.79
N ILE A 998 39.99 26.69 -24.71
CA ILE A 998 40.68 25.40 -24.48
C ILE A 998 40.31 24.41 -25.58
N ARG A 999 39.02 24.33 -25.97
CA ARG A 999 38.54 23.50 -27.10
C ARG A 999 39.29 23.84 -28.39
N ARG A 1000 39.20 25.10 -28.84
CA ARG A 1000 39.81 25.58 -30.11
C ARG A 1000 41.33 25.37 -30.13
N GLU A 1001 42.01 25.55 -29.00
CA GLU A 1001 43.47 25.41 -28.92
C GLU A 1001 43.97 23.95 -28.75
N ASN A 1002 43.16 23.02 -28.21
CA ASN A 1002 43.65 21.70 -27.76
C ASN A 1002 42.92 20.47 -28.31
N THR A 1003 41.88 20.60 -29.15
CA THR A 1003 41.12 19.43 -29.65
C THR A 1003 42.01 18.36 -30.30
N GLY A 1004 42.92 18.75 -31.20
CA GLY A 1004 43.87 17.80 -31.81
C GLY A 1004 44.86 17.17 -30.82
N LYS A 1005 45.24 17.90 -29.76
CA LYS A 1005 46.10 17.38 -28.67
C LYS A 1005 45.37 16.27 -27.89
N LEU A 1006 44.09 16.49 -27.59
CA LEU A 1006 43.25 15.53 -26.88
C LEU A 1006 42.92 14.29 -27.72
N LEU A 1007 42.70 14.44 -29.03
CA LEU A 1007 42.54 13.30 -29.95
C LEU A 1007 43.81 12.45 -30.05
N ASN A 1008 44.98 13.08 -30.19
CA ASN A 1008 46.26 12.37 -30.20
C ASN A 1008 46.55 11.68 -28.84
N LEU A 1009 46.21 12.33 -27.71
CA LEU A 1009 46.31 11.72 -26.39
C LEU A 1009 45.40 10.50 -26.27
N TYR A 1010 44.12 10.61 -26.67
CA TYR A 1010 43.19 9.47 -26.70
C TYR A 1010 43.74 8.30 -27.52
N PHE A 1011 44.17 8.57 -28.76
CA PHE A 1011 44.72 7.55 -29.65
C PHE A 1011 45.95 6.86 -29.05
N THR A 1012 46.87 7.64 -28.49
CA THR A 1012 48.10 7.14 -27.85
C THR A 1012 47.77 6.29 -26.61
N SER A 1013 46.86 6.74 -25.75
CA SER A 1013 46.43 5.99 -24.56
C SER A 1013 45.66 4.72 -24.90
N LEU A 1014 44.83 4.73 -25.95
CA LEU A 1014 44.15 3.55 -26.48
C LEU A 1014 45.18 2.53 -26.99
N LYS A 1015 46.13 2.98 -27.82
CA LYS A 1015 47.18 2.11 -28.38
C LYS A 1015 48.05 1.48 -27.30
N ILE A 1016 48.57 2.26 -26.35
CA ILE A 1016 49.39 1.75 -25.22
C ILE A 1016 48.63 0.69 -24.41
N ASN A 1017 47.34 0.89 -24.13
CA ASN A 1017 46.56 -0.07 -23.35
C ASN A 1017 46.21 -1.34 -24.14
N LEU A 1018 45.99 -1.25 -25.46
CA LEU A 1018 45.85 -2.41 -26.34
C LEU A 1018 47.16 -3.20 -26.48
N GLU A 1019 48.30 -2.52 -26.55
CA GLU A 1019 49.63 -3.15 -26.60
C GLU A 1019 49.91 -4.00 -25.34
N LYS A 1020 49.40 -3.60 -24.15
CA LYS A 1020 49.51 -4.40 -22.91
C LYS A 1020 48.83 -5.77 -22.98
N ILE A 1021 47.81 -5.93 -23.83
CA ILE A 1021 47.07 -7.18 -24.09
C ILE A 1021 47.39 -7.77 -25.49
N SER A 1022 48.48 -7.31 -26.10
CA SER A 1022 48.99 -7.79 -27.39
C SER A 1022 48.01 -7.59 -28.57
N VAL A 1023 47.27 -6.49 -28.59
CA VAL A 1023 46.51 -6.01 -29.76
C VAL A 1023 47.23 -4.79 -30.35
N ASP A 1024 47.37 -4.71 -31.66
CA ASP A 1024 47.89 -3.53 -32.36
C ASP A 1024 46.76 -2.86 -33.17
N LEU A 1025 46.44 -1.62 -32.85
CA LEU A 1025 45.32 -0.88 -33.47
C LEU A 1025 45.52 -0.61 -34.98
N GLU A 1026 46.76 -0.47 -35.42
CA GLU A 1026 47.09 -0.13 -36.80
C GLU A 1026 47.33 -1.39 -37.64
N VAL A 1027 47.87 -2.46 -37.06
CA VAL A 1027 48.10 -3.74 -37.74
C VAL A 1027 46.87 -4.66 -37.70
N ASP A 1028 46.24 -4.88 -36.55
CA ASP A 1028 45.10 -5.81 -36.42
C ASP A 1028 43.80 -5.23 -37.01
N LEU A 1029 43.61 -3.90 -36.92
CA LEU A 1029 42.35 -3.23 -37.29
C LEU A 1029 42.48 -2.21 -38.44
N ASN A 1030 43.69 -1.89 -38.91
CA ASN A 1030 43.90 -0.82 -39.90
C ASN A 1030 43.27 0.52 -39.43
N TYR A 1031 43.43 0.89 -38.15
CA TYR A 1031 42.83 2.12 -37.60
C TYR A 1031 43.89 3.11 -37.09
N SER A 1032 44.20 4.10 -37.94
CA SER A 1032 45.17 5.17 -37.70
C SER A 1032 44.54 6.44 -37.12
N LEU A 1033 45.33 7.34 -36.55
CA LEU A 1033 44.87 8.65 -36.01
C LEU A 1033 43.99 9.44 -37.00
N HIS A 1034 44.34 9.46 -38.30
CA HIS A 1034 43.54 10.12 -39.34
C HIS A 1034 42.11 9.53 -39.50
N LYS A 1035 41.90 8.24 -39.18
CA LYS A 1035 40.55 7.63 -39.15
C LYS A 1035 39.78 8.03 -37.89
N LEU A 1036 40.46 8.14 -36.74
CA LEU A 1036 39.88 8.71 -35.53
C LEU A 1036 39.40 10.14 -35.75
N GLU A 1037 40.18 10.98 -36.45
CA GLU A 1037 39.80 12.35 -36.80
C GLU A 1037 38.59 12.40 -37.75
N GLN A 1038 38.46 11.44 -38.68
CA GLN A 1038 37.30 11.33 -39.57
C GLN A 1038 36.02 10.86 -38.84
N ASP A 1039 36.13 9.94 -37.89
CA ASP A 1039 34.97 9.49 -37.10
C ASP A 1039 34.58 10.52 -36.03
N TYR A 1040 35.56 11.24 -35.46
CA TYR A 1040 35.32 12.36 -34.55
C TYR A 1040 34.43 13.44 -35.20
N LYS A 1041 34.68 13.82 -36.46
CA LYS A 1041 33.85 14.77 -37.20
C LYS A 1041 32.38 14.37 -37.34
N LYS A 1042 32.08 13.05 -37.39
CA LYS A 1042 30.71 12.54 -37.37
C LYS A 1042 30.13 12.62 -35.95
N SER A 1043 30.91 12.21 -34.96
CA SER A 1043 30.54 12.26 -33.54
C SER A 1043 30.29 13.69 -33.02
N GLN A 1044 30.94 14.72 -33.59
CA GLN A 1044 30.68 16.13 -33.27
C GLN A 1044 29.20 16.53 -33.49
N LEU A 1045 28.54 16.00 -34.53
CA LEU A 1045 27.13 16.27 -34.80
C LEU A 1045 26.20 15.58 -33.79
N LEU A 1046 26.52 14.35 -33.36
CA LEU A 1046 25.76 13.66 -32.30
C LEU A 1046 25.90 14.39 -30.96
N ALA A 1047 27.13 14.77 -30.59
CA ALA A 1047 27.42 15.53 -29.39
C ALA A 1047 26.66 16.87 -29.36
N LEU A 1048 26.57 17.57 -30.50
CA LEU A 1048 25.73 18.77 -30.61
C LEU A 1048 24.25 18.46 -30.38
N LEU A 1049 23.69 17.41 -31.00
CA LEU A 1049 22.28 17.04 -30.83
C LEU A 1049 21.98 16.66 -29.36
N LEU A 1050 22.88 15.97 -28.68
CA LEU A 1050 22.78 15.71 -27.23
C LEU A 1050 22.78 17.01 -26.41
N CYS A 1051 23.70 17.95 -26.69
CA CYS A 1051 23.72 19.25 -26.01
C CYS A 1051 22.50 20.13 -26.32
N ILE A 1052 21.86 19.98 -27.50
CA ILE A 1052 20.56 20.60 -27.80
C ILE A 1052 19.46 19.96 -26.94
N GLY A 1053 19.50 18.65 -26.75
CA GLY A 1053 18.54 17.91 -25.92
C GLY A 1053 18.50 18.32 -24.44
N SER A 1054 19.58 18.93 -23.93
CA SER A 1054 19.69 19.46 -22.56
C SER A 1054 20.10 20.94 -22.55
N VAL A 1055 19.58 21.72 -23.51
CA VAL A 1055 19.92 23.15 -23.68
C VAL A 1055 19.51 24.01 -22.48
N ASP A 1056 18.51 23.57 -21.71
CA ASP A 1056 18.07 24.17 -20.45
C ASP A 1056 19.17 24.21 -19.37
N ILE A 1057 20.10 23.25 -19.38
CA ILE A 1057 21.29 23.23 -18.49
C ILE A 1057 22.26 24.40 -18.83
N ALA A 1058 22.26 24.87 -20.07
CA ALA A 1058 23.11 25.96 -20.54
C ALA A 1058 22.46 27.35 -20.47
N LEU A 1059 21.15 27.45 -20.75
CA LEU A 1059 20.42 28.72 -20.80
C LEU A 1059 20.27 29.35 -19.40
N GLY A 1060 20.37 30.68 -19.33
CA GLY A 1060 20.30 31.42 -18.07
C GLY A 1060 21.65 31.56 -17.34
N ASN A 1061 22.73 30.95 -17.85
CA ASN A 1061 24.09 31.24 -17.42
C ASN A 1061 24.93 31.80 -18.58
N ARG A 1062 25.36 33.05 -18.46
CA ARG A 1062 26.08 33.78 -19.55
C ARG A 1062 27.30 33.06 -20.09
N ASP A 1063 28.07 32.37 -19.24
CA ASP A 1063 29.30 31.69 -19.63
C ASP A 1063 29.02 30.38 -20.38
N ALA A 1064 28.02 29.61 -19.92
CA ALA A 1064 27.54 28.41 -20.60
C ALA A 1064 26.81 28.74 -21.91
N GLU A 1065 25.95 29.77 -21.93
CA GLU A 1065 25.33 30.33 -23.13
C GLU A 1065 26.40 30.70 -24.18
N GLN A 1066 27.44 31.43 -23.78
CA GLN A 1066 28.48 31.83 -24.72
C GLN A 1066 29.29 30.62 -25.21
N ARG A 1067 29.65 29.69 -24.31
CA ARG A 1067 30.32 28.43 -24.69
C ARG A 1067 29.53 27.64 -25.74
N PHE A 1068 28.20 27.59 -25.60
CA PHE A 1068 27.32 26.87 -26.51
C PHE A 1068 27.11 27.61 -27.85
N LEU A 1069 27.06 28.94 -27.86
CA LEU A 1069 27.05 29.73 -29.10
C LEU A 1069 28.38 29.61 -29.86
N ASP A 1070 29.50 29.59 -29.13
CA ASP A 1070 30.81 29.34 -29.71
C ASP A 1070 30.89 27.92 -30.33
N VAL A 1071 30.19 26.92 -29.77
CA VAL A 1071 30.06 25.58 -30.40
C VAL A 1071 29.27 25.67 -31.70
N LEU A 1072 28.12 26.35 -31.70
CA LEU A 1072 27.27 26.47 -32.90
C LEU A 1072 27.99 27.20 -34.04
N GLN A 1073 28.80 28.22 -33.72
CA GLN A 1073 29.65 28.91 -34.69
C GLN A 1073 30.78 28.02 -35.19
N ASP A 1074 31.56 27.38 -34.29
CA ASP A 1074 32.66 26.49 -34.68
C ASP A 1074 32.17 25.37 -35.61
N LEU A 1075 31.07 24.69 -35.26
CA LEU A 1075 30.53 23.58 -36.06
C LEU A 1075 29.90 24.04 -37.37
N TYR A 1076 29.45 25.30 -37.48
CA TYR A 1076 29.00 25.90 -38.74
C TYR A 1076 30.18 26.24 -39.66
N GLU A 1077 31.27 26.79 -39.12
CA GLU A 1077 32.47 27.17 -39.85
C GLU A 1077 33.34 25.95 -40.24
N GLU A 1078 33.36 24.89 -39.42
CA GLU A 1078 33.91 23.57 -39.76
C GLU A 1078 33.06 22.81 -40.81
N GLY A 1079 31.90 23.34 -41.18
CA GLY A 1079 30.97 22.76 -42.17
C GLY A 1079 30.06 21.64 -41.64
N ILE A 1080 30.29 21.15 -40.42
CA ILE A 1080 29.57 20.04 -39.78
C ILE A 1080 28.06 20.33 -39.62
N LEU A 1081 27.70 21.60 -39.38
CA LEU A 1081 26.31 22.06 -39.32
C LEU A 1081 25.77 22.53 -40.68
N ASN A 1082 26.64 22.84 -41.65
CA ASN A 1082 26.31 23.65 -42.84
C ASN A 1082 26.23 22.85 -44.16
N THR A 1083 26.42 21.54 -44.13
CA THR A 1083 26.34 20.71 -45.35
C THR A 1083 24.90 20.48 -45.81
N SER A 1084 24.58 20.97 -47.02
CA SER A 1084 23.47 20.41 -47.83
C SER A 1084 23.61 18.89 -48.01
N GLU A 1085 24.86 18.42 -48.02
CA GLU A 1085 25.29 17.02 -48.05
C GLU A 1085 25.49 16.42 -46.64
N ILE A 1086 24.49 16.51 -45.75
CA ILE A 1086 24.34 15.45 -44.73
C ILE A 1086 23.88 14.19 -45.48
N SER A 1087 24.85 13.51 -46.08
CA SER A 1087 24.70 12.20 -46.70
C SER A 1087 24.54 11.16 -45.59
N ILE A 1088 23.38 10.52 -45.60
CA ILE A 1088 22.94 9.43 -44.71
C ILE A 1088 24.00 8.31 -44.66
#